data_AF-A0A926X691-F1
#
_entry.id   AF-A0A926X691-F1
#
_cell.length_a   1.000
_cell.length_b   1.000
_cell.length_c   1.000
_cell.angle_alpha   90.00
_cell.angle_beta   90.00
_cell.angle_gamma   90.00
#
_symmetry.space_group_name_H-M   'P 1'
#
loop_
_entity.id
_entity.type
_entity.pdbx_description
1 polymer ?
#
loop_
_entity_poly.entity_id
_entity_poly.type
_entity_poly.pdbx_seq_one_letter_code
_entity_poly.pdbx_strand_id
1 'polypeptide(L)'
;MSLTTPVAFLIFNRPELTARVFQAIANAKPKKLLVVADGPRFPEEAEKCRKAREVINQVDWDCEVLTNFSEHNLGCKRRVSSGINWVFSEVEEAILLEDDCLPVPSFFSYCQALLERYRNDSRIMHISGNNFQFGIERTKYSYYFSRYPHIWGWATWRRAWQHYDVDMQGWLDFKEAGLISSMFEHPQEQILWTQLLDQAYRGEVDTWDYPWGYTVWSQTGLSILPRVNLVTNIGFGADATHTTPGSNNPLANLPTEDLWELEHPPYVAMNREADLYTYEKVFGGKVEQGDRQQIIDLKAQLDQKEKQLQELNKVKNRLRRVREQLEEAQGTIVAMESSKFWKLRQKWMGLKDLIKQPLKKLEGLSKPEISVREQGKLLARQQGYQPKQSVVSPLTGSNQVKLIEVFPASQLINDWKNGFRIDITSELHGHPEICLYECLETGLKFFLPSDTTGSDKLYEQLCQLSWYYMPDKWEYQVALEDLKGYQNVIEIGSGYGYFIQQCKEAGLQARGIELNESAVKAAQKQNLPIERVDLKDLVGQYSESFDAVCSFQVLEHVSNPKDFLDWSIQLLKKGGKLVLCVPNSESFLKHEYCLLDMPPHHMFQWSKKSFKALEKIFPIKLEKVKLEPLASYHVMGYLTSYRDYYRSVSPVGKLLFNRHTLSLYQKALNTGLRQFVTGQSLYVEFRKL
;
A
#
# COMPACT_ATOMS: atom_id res chain seq x y z
N MET A 1 13.17 -37.70 -25.91
CA MET A 1 14.02 -38.14 -24.77
C MET A 1 13.12 -38.77 -23.73
N SER A 2 13.55 -39.83 -23.05
CA SER A 2 12.82 -40.40 -21.90
C SER A 2 12.94 -39.46 -20.69
N LEU A 3 11.87 -39.29 -19.93
CA LEU A 3 11.85 -38.50 -18.69
C LEU A 3 12.59 -39.26 -17.58
N THR A 4 13.76 -38.75 -17.18
CA THR A 4 14.56 -39.26 -16.07
C THR A 4 14.31 -38.51 -14.78
N THR A 5 13.86 -37.26 -14.86
CA THR A 5 13.50 -36.47 -13.68
C THR A 5 12.31 -37.12 -12.94
N PRO A 6 12.43 -37.35 -11.61
CA PRO A 6 11.33 -37.85 -10.80
C PRO A 6 10.09 -36.93 -10.84
N VAL A 7 8.90 -37.52 -10.82
CA VAL A 7 7.63 -36.79 -10.71
C VAL A 7 7.02 -37.06 -9.35
N ALA A 8 6.67 -36.01 -8.63
CA ALA A 8 5.88 -36.04 -7.41
C ALA A 8 4.43 -35.66 -7.73
N PHE A 9 3.48 -36.46 -7.28
CA PHE A 9 2.06 -36.27 -7.51
C PHE A 9 1.30 -36.17 -6.19
N LEU A 10 0.74 -34.99 -5.92
CA LEU A 10 0.01 -34.67 -4.70
C LEU A 10 -1.48 -34.79 -4.96
N ILE A 11 -2.15 -35.68 -4.21
CA ILE A 11 -3.54 -36.04 -4.45
C ILE A 11 -4.35 -36.01 -3.15
N PHE A 12 -5.67 -35.83 -3.24
CA PHE A 12 -6.54 -35.93 -2.07
C PHE A 12 -7.81 -36.78 -2.31
N ASN A 13 -8.92 -36.15 -2.65
CA ASN A 13 -10.25 -36.77 -2.67
C ASN A 13 -11.01 -36.52 -4.00
N ARG A 14 -10.30 -36.17 -5.08
CA ARG A 14 -10.88 -35.87 -6.40
C ARG A 14 -10.48 -36.89 -7.46
N PRO A 15 -10.98 -38.14 -7.41
CA PRO A 15 -10.51 -39.24 -8.25
C PRO A 15 -10.56 -38.95 -9.76
N GLU A 16 -11.56 -38.20 -10.23
CA GLU A 16 -11.69 -37.86 -11.65
C GLU A 16 -10.61 -36.89 -12.13
N LEU A 17 -10.30 -35.84 -11.35
CA LEU A 17 -9.21 -34.91 -11.68
C LEU A 17 -7.86 -35.61 -11.54
N THR A 18 -7.69 -36.40 -10.47
CA THR A 18 -6.51 -37.24 -10.25
C THR A 18 -6.23 -38.13 -11.46
N ALA A 19 -7.25 -38.81 -12.00
CA ALA A 19 -7.11 -39.66 -13.18
C ALA A 19 -6.67 -38.88 -14.43
N ARG A 20 -7.19 -37.66 -14.64
CA ARG A 20 -6.82 -36.82 -15.79
C ARG A 20 -5.36 -36.37 -15.73
N VAL A 21 -4.91 -35.89 -14.57
CA VAL A 21 -3.51 -35.47 -14.40
C VAL A 21 -2.58 -36.68 -14.43
N PHE A 22 -2.96 -37.80 -13.81
CA PHE A 22 -2.22 -39.05 -13.88
C PHE A 22 -2.03 -39.53 -15.32
N GLN A 23 -3.04 -39.42 -16.19
CA GLN A 23 -2.88 -39.80 -17.59
C GLN A 23 -1.79 -38.97 -18.31
N ALA A 24 -1.65 -37.69 -17.99
CA ALA A 24 -0.56 -36.86 -18.52
C ALA A 24 0.81 -37.34 -18.00
N ILE A 25 0.90 -37.70 -16.71
CA ILE A 25 2.11 -38.30 -16.11
C ILE A 25 2.43 -39.65 -16.77
N ALA A 26 1.43 -40.50 -16.96
CA ALA A 26 1.57 -41.82 -17.60
C ALA A 26 2.04 -41.71 -19.05
N ASN A 27 1.59 -40.69 -19.79
CA ASN A 27 2.10 -40.41 -21.14
C ASN A 27 3.57 -39.97 -21.13
N ALA A 28 4.02 -39.26 -20.08
CA ALA A 28 5.40 -38.84 -19.92
C ALA A 28 6.35 -39.97 -19.46
N LYS A 29 5.78 -41.04 -18.88
CA LYS A 29 6.49 -42.25 -18.44
C LYS A 29 7.74 -41.97 -17.58
N PRO A 30 7.63 -41.25 -16.46
CA PRO A 30 8.77 -41.00 -15.58
C PRO A 30 9.33 -42.32 -15.04
N LYS A 31 10.66 -42.39 -14.85
CA LYS A 31 11.30 -43.55 -14.22
C LYS A 31 11.01 -43.68 -12.73
N LYS A 32 10.62 -42.60 -12.06
CA LYS A 32 10.28 -42.56 -10.64
C LYS A 32 9.06 -41.68 -10.41
N LEU A 33 8.05 -42.23 -9.73
CA LEU A 33 6.82 -41.55 -9.36
C LEU A 33 6.66 -41.58 -7.84
N LEU A 34 6.62 -40.42 -7.20
CA LEU A 34 6.40 -40.26 -5.77
C LEU A 34 4.99 -39.73 -5.53
N VAL A 35 4.13 -40.50 -4.87
CA VAL A 35 2.74 -40.12 -4.64
C VAL A 35 2.51 -39.74 -3.19
N VAL A 36 2.00 -38.53 -2.97
CA VAL A 36 1.65 -37.99 -1.66
C VAL A 36 0.13 -37.87 -1.61
N ALA A 37 -0.51 -38.55 -0.64
CA ALA A 37 -1.96 -38.43 -0.44
C ALA A 37 -2.31 -38.00 0.98
N ASP A 38 -3.31 -37.13 1.14
CA ASP A 38 -3.92 -36.83 2.45
C ASP A 38 -4.95 -37.88 2.87
N GLY A 39 -5.30 -37.89 4.15
CA GLY A 39 -6.39 -38.68 4.71
C GLY A 39 -7.74 -37.96 4.63
N PRO A 40 -8.86 -38.69 4.70
CA PRO A 40 -10.21 -38.11 4.64
C PRO A 40 -10.48 -37.19 5.84
N ARG A 41 -11.22 -36.08 5.62
CA ARG A 41 -11.63 -35.17 6.72
C ARG A 41 -12.73 -35.78 7.57
N PHE A 42 -13.62 -36.52 6.92
CA PHE A 42 -14.76 -37.21 7.52
C PHE A 42 -14.90 -38.61 6.91
N PRO A 43 -15.53 -39.58 7.60
CA PRO A 43 -15.67 -40.95 7.12
C PRO A 43 -16.26 -41.09 5.71
N GLU A 44 -17.15 -40.18 5.30
CA GLU A 44 -17.83 -40.17 4.00
C GLU A 44 -16.86 -39.91 2.83
N GLU A 45 -15.72 -39.27 3.09
CA GLU A 45 -14.69 -39.00 2.07
C GLU A 45 -13.73 -40.17 1.87
N ALA A 46 -13.73 -41.17 2.76
CA ALA A 46 -12.80 -42.29 2.72
C ALA A 46 -12.82 -43.01 1.37
N GLU A 47 -14.02 -43.20 0.80
CA GLU A 47 -14.18 -43.85 -0.50
C GLU A 47 -13.63 -43.00 -1.65
N LYS A 48 -13.77 -41.68 -1.60
CA LYS A 48 -13.20 -40.76 -2.60
C LYS A 48 -11.67 -40.78 -2.53
N CYS A 49 -11.09 -40.73 -1.33
CA CYS A 49 -9.66 -40.85 -1.12
C CYS A 49 -9.11 -42.20 -1.59
N ARG A 50 -9.80 -43.31 -1.30
CA ARG A 50 -9.44 -44.64 -1.78
C ARG A 50 -9.40 -44.68 -3.30
N LYS A 51 -10.45 -44.22 -3.98
CA LYS A 51 -10.51 -44.16 -5.44
C LYS A 51 -9.41 -43.30 -6.05
N ALA A 52 -9.08 -42.16 -5.43
CA ALA A 52 -8.00 -41.30 -5.91
C ALA A 52 -6.63 -42.00 -5.81
N ARG A 53 -6.37 -42.71 -4.70
CA ARG A 53 -5.14 -43.51 -4.53
C ARG A 53 -5.07 -44.67 -5.53
N GLU A 54 -6.19 -45.30 -5.84
CA GLU A 54 -6.26 -46.43 -6.79
C GLU A 54 -5.93 -46.06 -8.24
N VAL A 55 -6.03 -44.78 -8.60
CA VAL A 55 -5.57 -44.29 -9.92
C VAL A 55 -4.12 -44.68 -10.17
N ILE A 56 -3.28 -44.67 -9.13
CA ILE A 56 -1.85 -44.96 -9.23
C ILE A 56 -1.57 -46.42 -9.58
N ASN A 57 -2.50 -47.34 -9.32
CA ASN A 57 -2.34 -48.76 -9.67
C ASN A 57 -2.33 -48.99 -11.19
N GLN A 58 -2.66 -47.97 -11.99
CA GLN A 58 -2.67 -48.03 -13.45
C GLN A 58 -1.29 -47.79 -14.08
N VAL A 59 -0.22 -47.67 -13.28
CA VAL A 59 1.15 -47.60 -13.80
C VAL A 59 1.49 -48.88 -14.57
N ASP A 60 1.64 -48.77 -15.89
CA ASP A 60 1.88 -49.88 -16.82
C ASP A 60 3.25 -49.79 -17.53
N TRP A 61 4.12 -48.88 -17.08
CA TRP A 61 5.47 -48.68 -17.61
C TRP A 61 6.54 -48.94 -16.54
N ASP A 62 7.79 -49.08 -16.98
CA ASP A 62 8.96 -49.25 -16.09
C ASP A 62 9.18 -47.99 -15.23
N CYS A 63 8.62 -48.03 -14.01
CA CYS A 63 8.53 -46.92 -13.06
C CYS A 63 8.69 -47.42 -11.62
N GLU A 64 9.60 -46.81 -10.87
CA GLU A 64 9.65 -46.98 -9.42
C GLU A 64 8.58 -46.09 -8.77
N VAL A 65 7.54 -46.70 -8.19
CA VAL A 65 6.46 -45.99 -7.51
C VAL A 65 6.69 -46.02 -6.00
N LEU A 66 6.82 -44.85 -5.39
CA LEU A 66 6.89 -44.67 -3.94
C LEU A 66 5.63 -43.94 -3.47
N THR A 67 5.05 -44.37 -2.36
CA THR A 67 3.81 -43.79 -1.82
C THR A 67 3.98 -43.32 -0.39
N ASN A 68 3.46 -42.13 -0.08
CA ASN A 68 3.34 -41.58 1.26
C ASN A 68 1.88 -41.15 1.47
N PHE A 69 1.10 -42.04 2.08
CA PHE A 69 -0.33 -41.81 2.32
C PHE A 69 -0.56 -41.55 3.80
N SER A 70 -1.30 -40.47 4.10
CA SER A 70 -1.75 -40.19 5.46
C SER A 70 -3.09 -40.87 5.72
N GLU A 71 -3.25 -41.49 6.88
CA GLU A 71 -4.54 -42.03 7.33
C GLU A 71 -5.45 -40.94 7.89
N HIS A 72 -4.86 -39.84 8.36
CA HIS A 72 -5.58 -38.69 8.93
C HIS A 72 -5.43 -37.46 8.03
N ASN A 73 -6.48 -36.63 7.96
CA ASN A 73 -6.38 -35.36 7.25
C ASN A 73 -5.43 -34.40 7.99
N LEU A 74 -4.39 -33.92 7.31
CA LEU A 74 -3.43 -32.96 7.86
C LEU A 74 -3.68 -31.52 7.37
N GLY A 75 -4.61 -31.33 6.42
CA GLY A 75 -4.89 -30.02 5.83
C GLY A 75 -3.86 -29.60 4.79
N CYS A 76 -4.16 -28.52 4.05
CA CYS A 76 -3.37 -28.10 2.89
C CYS A 76 -1.95 -27.71 3.29
N LYS A 77 -1.79 -26.86 4.32
CA LYS A 77 -0.48 -26.36 4.78
C LYS A 77 0.44 -27.48 5.20
N ARG A 78 -0.02 -28.36 6.09
CA ARG A 78 0.83 -29.39 6.71
C ARG A 78 0.98 -30.62 5.83
N ARG A 79 -0.06 -31.04 5.08
CA ARG A 79 0.06 -32.24 4.23
C ARG A 79 1.01 -32.00 3.08
N VAL A 80 0.86 -30.90 2.36
CA VAL A 80 1.68 -30.61 1.18
C VAL A 80 3.14 -30.42 1.58
N SER A 81 3.41 -29.59 2.60
CA SER A 81 4.78 -29.37 3.09
C SER A 81 5.47 -30.66 3.56
N SER A 82 4.81 -31.47 4.39
CA SER A 82 5.37 -32.75 4.86
C SER A 82 5.56 -33.76 3.72
N GLY A 83 4.67 -33.75 2.72
CA GLY A 83 4.79 -34.57 1.52
C GLY A 83 6.00 -34.18 0.68
N ILE A 84 6.21 -32.88 0.45
CA ILE A 84 7.37 -32.39 -0.31
C ILE A 84 8.67 -32.62 0.46
N ASN A 85 8.67 -32.49 1.80
CA ASN A 85 9.82 -32.87 2.64
C ASN A 85 10.21 -34.34 2.42
N TRP A 86 9.22 -35.24 2.38
CA TRP A 86 9.46 -36.64 2.08
C TRP A 86 9.94 -36.85 0.64
N VAL A 87 9.34 -36.18 -0.36
CA VAL A 87 9.84 -36.26 -1.75
C VAL A 87 11.33 -35.94 -1.81
N PHE A 88 11.75 -34.84 -1.16
CA PHE A 88 13.16 -34.47 -1.15
C PHE A 88 14.02 -35.24 -0.16
N SER A 89 13.50 -36.13 0.70
CA SER A 89 14.35 -37.14 1.34
C SER A 89 14.76 -38.23 0.35
N GLU A 90 13.92 -38.51 -0.65
CA GLU A 90 14.14 -39.56 -1.64
C GLU A 90 14.94 -39.09 -2.87
N VAL A 91 14.75 -37.84 -3.30
CA VAL A 91 15.34 -37.33 -4.56
C VAL A 91 15.97 -35.94 -4.42
N GLU A 92 16.92 -35.62 -5.30
CA GLU A 92 17.61 -34.32 -5.33
C GLU A 92 16.83 -33.24 -6.09
N GLU A 93 15.92 -33.63 -6.97
CA GLU A 93 15.05 -32.76 -7.76
C GLU A 93 13.79 -33.50 -8.17
N ALA A 94 12.70 -32.76 -8.37
CA ALA A 94 11.42 -33.33 -8.76
C ALA A 94 10.58 -32.32 -9.55
N ILE A 95 9.72 -32.86 -10.43
CA ILE A 95 8.56 -32.16 -10.99
C ILE A 95 7.37 -32.44 -10.07
N LEU A 96 6.70 -31.41 -9.58
CA LEU A 96 5.58 -31.49 -8.65
C LEU A 96 4.28 -31.11 -9.37
N LEU A 97 3.28 -31.99 -9.28
CA LEU A 97 1.93 -31.79 -9.81
C LEU A 97 0.89 -32.06 -8.72
N GLU A 98 -0.15 -31.24 -8.68
CA GLU A 98 -1.35 -31.46 -7.87
C GLU A 98 -2.45 -32.11 -8.72
N ASP A 99 -3.45 -32.71 -8.07
CA ASP A 99 -4.55 -33.43 -8.75
C ASP A 99 -5.41 -32.55 -9.67
N ASP A 100 -5.29 -31.23 -9.60
CA ASP A 100 -5.99 -30.26 -10.44
C ASP A 100 -5.08 -29.47 -11.39
N CYS A 101 -3.78 -29.79 -11.46
CA CYS A 101 -2.83 -29.15 -12.36
C CYS A 101 -2.58 -30.04 -13.59
N LEU A 102 -3.23 -29.74 -14.72
CA LEU A 102 -3.13 -30.53 -15.96
C LEU A 102 -2.02 -29.97 -16.88
N PRO A 103 -0.88 -30.68 -17.05
CA PRO A 103 0.20 -30.22 -17.92
C PRO A 103 0.03 -30.64 -19.38
N VAL A 104 0.61 -29.87 -20.31
CA VAL A 104 0.85 -30.31 -21.69
C VAL A 104 2.09 -31.22 -21.77
N PRO A 105 2.23 -32.07 -22.81
CA PRO A 105 3.35 -33.01 -22.92
C PRO A 105 4.74 -32.37 -22.82
N SER A 106 4.95 -31.21 -23.44
CA SER A 106 6.25 -30.53 -23.41
C SER A 106 6.67 -29.98 -22.04
N PHE A 107 5.73 -29.84 -21.07
CA PHE A 107 6.00 -29.40 -19.70
C PHE A 107 7.09 -30.25 -19.04
N PHE A 108 7.04 -31.58 -19.22
CA PHE A 108 7.98 -32.51 -18.61
C PHE A 108 9.40 -32.32 -19.16
N SER A 109 9.54 -32.20 -20.48
CA SER A 109 10.84 -31.92 -21.11
C SER A 109 11.37 -30.53 -20.76
N TYR A 110 10.48 -29.54 -20.63
CA TYR A 110 10.80 -28.19 -20.19
C TYR A 110 11.40 -28.19 -18.78
N CYS A 111 10.73 -28.83 -17.82
CA CYS A 111 11.23 -28.93 -16.45
C CYS A 111 12.54 -29.71 -16.37
N GLN A 112 12.65 -30.88 -17.03
CA GLN A 112 13.88 -31.69 -17.02
C GLN A 112 15.08 -30.91 -17.55
N ALA A 113 14.92 -30.21 -18.68
CA ALA A 113 16.01 -29.45 -19.27
C ALA A 113 16.45 -28.27 -18.39
N LEU A 114 15.50 -27.59 -17.74
CA LEU A 114 15.80 -26.46 -16.87
C LEU A 114 16.35 -26.87 -15.51
N LEU A 115 15.88 -27.99 -14.95
CA LEU A 115 16.43 -28.60 -13.76
C LEU A 115 17.91 -28.95 -13.96
N GLU A 116 18.24 -29.56 -15.10
CA GLU A 116 19.62 -29.87 -15.46
C GLU A 116 20.46 -28.59 -15.66
N ARG A 117 19.94 -27.63 -16.44
CA ARG A 117 20.68 -26.40 -16.77
C ARG A 117 21.01 -25.55 -15.54
N TYR A 118 20.06 -25.40 -14.62
CA TYR A 118 20.20 -24.54 -13.44
C TYR A 118 20.52 -25.33 -12.17
N ARG A 119 20.91 -26.60 -12.29
CA ARG A 119 21.23 -27.49 -11.16
C ARG A 119 22.17 -26.85 -10.13
N ASN A 120 23.18 -26.13 -10.60
CA ASN A 120 24.21 -25.52 -9.76
C ASN A 120 24.07 -24.00 -9.61
N ASP A 121 23.02 -23.39 -10.17
CA ASP A 121 22.78 -21.94 -10.06
C ASP A 121 21.84 -21.64 -8.89
N SER A 122 22.41 -21.28 -7.74
CA SER A 122 21.66 -21.01 -6.51
C SER A 122 20.71 -19.81 -6.62
N ARG A 123 20.87 -18.94 -7.62
CA ARG A 123 19.95 -17.84 -7.88
C ARG A 123 18.58 -18.33 -8.33
N ILE A 124 18.50 -19.53 -8.90
CA ILE A 124 17.25 -20.13 -9.37
C ILE A 124 16.77 -21.16 -8.35
N MET A 125 15.55 -20.97 -7.87
CA MET A 125 14.95 -21.81 -6.83
C MET A 125 13.67 -22.52 -7.30
N HIS A 126 13.05 -22.06 -8.39
CA HIS A 126 11.75 -22.58 -8.80
C HIS A 126 11.62 -22.52 -10.32
N ILE A 127 10.99 -23.54 -10.90
CA ILE A 127 10.60 -23.59 -12.31
C ILE A 127 9.09 -23.78 -12.35
N SER A 128 8.35 -22.79 -12.84
CA SER A 128 6.90 -22.86 -12.94
C SER A 128 6.47 -23.43 -14.29
N GLY A 129 5.29 -24.04 -14.35
CA GLY A 129 4.63 -24.49 -15.57
C GLY A 129 3.55 -23.54 -16.05
N ASN A 130 3.11 -22.58 -15.24
CA ASN A 130 2.02 -21.70 -15.59
C ASN A 130 2.47 -20.26 -15.90
N ASN A 131 1.68 -19.57 -16.72
CA ASN A 131 1.97 -18.23 -17.18
C ASN A 131 0.70 -17.36 -17.12
N PHE A 132 0.75 -16.31 -16.31
CA PHE A 132 -0.34 -15.37 -16.09
C PHE A 132 -0.20 -14.04 -16.83
N GLN A 133 0.43 -14.07 -18.01
CA GLN A 133 0.59 -12.91 -18.88
C GLN A 133 -0.58 -12.75 -19.89
N PHE A 134 -1.58 -13.64 -19.85
CA PHE A 134 -2.80 -13.59 -20.68
C PHE A 134 -2.53 -13.35 -22.18
N GLY A 135 -1.53 -14.05 -22.73
CA GLY A 135 -1.14 -13.97 -24.14
C GLY A 135 -0.17 -12.84 -24.48
N ILE A 136 0.26 -12.03 -23.51
CA ILE A 136 1.29 -11.00 -23.73
C ILE A 136 2.67 -11.65 -23.71
N GLU A 137 3.40 -11.54 -24.82
CA GLU A 137 4.78 -12.00 -24.90
C GLU A 137 5.74 -11.04 -24.17
N ARG A 138 6.48 -11.57 -23.18
CA ARG A 138 7.42 -10.80 -22.35
C ARG A 138 8.88 -10.95 -22.77
N THR A 139 9.14 -11.87 -23.67
CA THR A 139 10.48 -12.28 -24.08
C THR A 139 10.41 -13.00 -25.41
N LYS A 140 11.49 -12.93 -26.19
CA LYS A 140 11.67 -13.76 -27.39
C LYS A 140 12.14 -15.19 -27.06
N TYR A 141 12.69 -15.38 -25.86
CA TYR A 141 13.20 -16.67 -25.39
C TYR A 141 12.07 -17.57 -24.89
N SER A 142 12.34 -18.85 -24.67
CA SER A 142 11.34 -19.82 -24.22
C SER A 142 10.86 -19.58 -22.78
N TYR A 143 11.59 -18.81 -21.98
CA TYR A 143 11.22 -18.46 -20.60
C TYR A 143 11.84 -17.13 -20.16
N TYR A 144 11.36 -16.60 -19.04
CA TYR A 144 11.90 -15.43 -18.37
C TYR A 144 12.02 -15.68 -16.86
N PHE A 145 12.72 -14.79 -16.16
CA PHE A 145 12.85 -14.88 -14.70
C PHE A 145 11.89 -13.93 -14.01
N SER A 146 11.27 -14.39 -12.93
CA SER A 146 10.29 -13.68 -12.13
C SER A 146 10.63 -13.83 -10.65
N ARG A 147 10.18 -12.89 -9.82
CA ARG A 147 10.14 -13.10 -8.37
C ARG A 147 9.04 -14.09 -7.94
N TYR A 148 8.00 -14.28 -8.76
CA TYR A 148 6.80 -15.01 -8.37
C TYR A 148 6.94 -16.51 -8.63
N PRO A 149 6.94 -17.37 -7.60
CA PRO A 149 6.96 -18.81 -7.80
C PRO A 149 5.52 -19.31 -8.01
N HIS A 150 5.04 -19.24 -9.25
CA HIS A 150 3.70 -19.74 -9.55
C HIS A 150 3.64 -21.26 -9.47
N ILE A 151 2.75 -21.79 -8.63
CA ILE A 151 2.76 -23.17 -8.16
C ILE A 151 1.91 -24.16 -8.98
N TRP A 152 1.29 -23.76 -10.10
CA TRP A 152 0.47 -24.70 -10.89
C TRP A 152 1.34 -25.54 -11.81
N GLY A 153 1.72 -26.72 -11.29
CA GLY A 153 2.71 -27.59 -11.90
C GLY A 153 4.07 -26.93 -11.96
N TRP A 154 5.04 -27.45 -11.22
CA TRP A 154 6.33 -26.79 -11.07
C TRP A 154 7.44 -27.80 -10.82
N ALA A 155 8.68 -27.34 -10.78
CA ALA A 155 9.83 -28.16 -10.45
C ALA A 155 10.82 -27.39 -9.58
N THR A 156 11.53 -28.11 -8.72
CA THR A 156 12.60 -27.56 -7.90
C THR A 156 13.61 -28.63 -7.50
N TRP A 157 14.64 -28.20 -6.77
CA TRP A 157 15.70 -29.03 -6.21
C TRP A 157 15.58 -29.10 -4.69
N ARG A 158 16.04 -30.19 -4.11
CA ARG A 158 16.29 -30.34 -2.66
C ARG A 158 17.11 -29.17 -2.12
N ARG A 159 18.14 -28.73 -2.85
CA ARG A 159 18.98 -27.58 -2.47
C ARG A 159 18.21 -26.26 -2.31
N ALA A 160 17.06 -26.11 -2.95
CA ALA A 160 16.21 -24.93 -2.79
C ALA A 160 15.15 -25.18 -1.71
N TRP A 161 14.53 -26.37 -1.72
CA TRP A 161 13.51 -26.75 -0.75
C TRP A 161 14.02 -26.86 0.68
N GLN A 162 15.30 -27.17 0.91
CA GLN A 162 15.90 -27.22 2.26
C GLN A 162 15.78 -25.90 3.04
N HIS A 163 15.52 -24.77 2.36
CA HIS A 163 15.29 -23.47 2.98
C HIS A 163 13.84 -23.26 3.42
N TYR A 164 12.93 -24.15 3.03
CA TYR A 164 11.50 -24.00 3.30
C TYR A 164 11.21 -24.13 4.79
N ASP A 165 10.58 -23.09 5.33
CA ASP A 165 10.10 -23.05 6.70
C ASP A 165 8.59 -22.83 6.71
N VAL A 166 7.85 -23.88 7.02
CA VAL A 166 6.37 -23.89 7.08
C VAL A 166 5.81 -22.94 8.14
N ASP A 167 6.57 -22.67 9.20
CA ASP A 167 6.16 -21.79 10.30
C ASP A 167 6.68 -20.36 10.12
N MET A 168 7.51 -20.13 9.09
CA MET A 168 8.08 -18.83 8.73
C MET A 168 8.72 -18.12 9.94
N GLN A 169 9.53 -18.82 10.74
CA GLN A 169 10.10 -18.31 11.99
C GLN A 169 10.89 -17.01 11.80
N GLY A 170 11.56 -16.86 10.65
CA GLY A 170 12.29 -15.64 10.29
C GLY A 170 11.42 -14.48 9.80
N TRP A 171 10.10 -14.65 9.65
CA TRP A 171 9.23 -13.64 9.04
C TRP A 171 9.22 -12.31 9.80
N LEU A 172 9.16 -12.35 11.13
CA LEU A 172 9.14 -11.13 11.94
C LEU A 172 10.43 -10.32 11.77
N ASP A 173 11.60 -10.97 11.83
CA ASP A 173 12.89 -10.31 11.61
C ASP A 173 13.00 -9.76 10.18
N PHE A 174 12.52 -10.53 9.20
CA PHE A 174 12.51 -10.13 7.80
C PHE A 174 11.65 -8.89 7.54
N LYS A 175 10.47 -8.86 8.16
CA LYS A 175 9.53 -7.74 8.13
C LYS A 175 10.09 -6.53 8.86
N GLU A 176 10.64 -6.70 10.06
CA GLU A 176 11.24 -5.62 10.86
C GLU A 176 12.44 -4.98 10.16
N ALA A 177 13.25 -5.78 9.44
CA ALA A 177 14.35 -5.29 8.62
C ALA A 177 13.89 -4.54 7.35
N GLY A 178 12.58 -4.50 7.06
CA GLY A 178 12.01 -3.81 5.91
C GLY A 178 12.36 -4.46 4.57
N LEU A 179 12.71 -5.74 4.55
CA LEU A 179 13.25 -6.41 3.36
C LEU A 179 12.19 -6.59 2.25
N ILE A 180 10.90 -6.57 2.57
CA ILE A 180 9.84 -6.53 1.57
C ILE A 180 10.02 -5.36 0.58
N SER A 181 10.46 -4.20 1.07
CA SER A 181 10.67 -3.01 0.23
C SER A 181 11.86 -3.12 -0.73
N SER A 182 12.82 -4.02 -0.47
CA SER A 182 13.95 -4.24 -1.38
C SER A 182 13.58 -5.14 -2.57
N MET A 183 12.47 -5.88 -2.44
CA MET A 183 12.00 -6.79 -3.48
C MET A 183 10.91 -6.12 -4.30
N PHE A 184 9.87 -5.58 -3.66
CA PHE A 184 8.71 -5.00 -4.32
C PHE A 184 8.85 -3.50 -4.49
N GLU A 185 8.72 -3.01 -5.72
CA GLU A 185 8.90 -1.58 -6.04
C GLU A 185 7.67 -0.76 -5.66
N HIS A 186 6.48 -1.35 -5.76
CA HIS A 186 5.22 -0.66 -5.50
C HIS A 186 4.81 -0.75 -4.03
N PRO A 187 4.58 0.39 -3.33
CA PRO A 187 4.18 0.38 -1.92
C PRO A 187 2.90 -0.43 -1.64
N GLN A 188 1.95 -0.45 -2.57
CA GLN A 188 0.72 -1.23 -2.46
C GLN A 188 0.99 -2.74 -2.54
N GLU A 189 1.92 -3.15 -3.42
CA GLU A 189 2.37 -4.53 -3.54
C GLU A 189 3.12 -4.97 -2.28
N GLN A 190 3.96 -4.08 -1.71
CA GLN A 190 4.62 -4.30 -0.42
C GLN A 190 3.60 -4.51 0.71
N ILE A 191 2.57 -3.66 0.81
CA ILE A 191 1.52 -3.76 1.82
C ILE A 191 0.74 -5.07 1.66
N LEU A 192 0.32 -5.38 0.43
CA LEU A 192 -0.42 -6.61 0.12
C LEU A 192 0.36 -7.85 0.55
N TRP A 193 1.61 -7.98 0.10
CA TRP A 193 2.42 -9.15 0.45
C TRP A 193 2.75 -9.20 1.94
N THR A 194 2.96 -8.05 2.59
CA THR A 194 3.14 -8.02 4.05
C THR A 194 1.90 -8.54 4.78
N GLN A 195 0.70 -8.15 4.34
CA GLN A 195 -0.56 -8.60 4.95
C GLN A 195 -0.81 -10.09 4.73
N LEU A 196 -0.59 -10.60 3.51
CA LEU A 196 -0.76 -12.02 3.20
C LEU A 196 0.22 -12.91 3.99
N LEU A 197 1.48 -12.49 4.08
CA LEU A 197 2.50 -13.20 4.86
C LEU A 197 2.25 -13.11 6.37
N ASP A 198 1.72 -11.99 6.86
CA ASP A 198 1.25 -11.84 8.23
C ASP A 198 0.11 -12.81 8.58
N GLN A 199 -0.88 -12.95 7.69
CA GLN A 199 -1.99 -13.90 7.85
C GLN A 199 -1.48 -15.35 7.86
N ALA A 200 -0.56 -15.69 6.93
CA ALA A 200 0.06 -17.00 6.86
C ALA A 200 0.87 -17.35 8.12
N TYR A 201 1.64 -16.38 8.63
CA TYR A 201 2.44 -16.50 9.85
C TYR A 201 1.56 -16.69 11.10
N ARG A 202 0.46 -15.94 11.22
CA ARG A 202 -0.50 -16.10 12.33
C ARG A 202 -1.35 -17.37 12.23
N GLY A 203 -1.25 -18.12 11.14
CA GLY A 203 -2.04 -19.34 10.90
C GLY A 203 -3.50 -19.07 10.55
N GLU A 204 -3.81 -17.86 10.07
CA GLU A 204 -5.17 -17.46 9.67
C GLU A 204 -5.57 -18.07 8.31
N VAL A 205 -4.59 -18.54 7.54
CA VAL A 205 -4.78 -19.18 6.23
C VAL A 205 -4.06 -20.54 6.23
N ASP A 206 -4.79 -21.61 5.92
CA ASP A 206 -4.25 -22.96 5.73
C ASP A 206 -3.63 -23.09 4.34
N THR A 207 -2.43 -22.53 4.16
CA THR A 207 -1.68 -22.64 2.89
C THR A 207 -0.20 -22.92 3.07
N TRP A 208 0.39 -23.64 2.11
CA TRP A 208 1.82 -23.96 2.04
C TRP A 208 2.59 -23.04 1.07
N ASP A 209 1.90 -22.42 0.12
CA ASP A 209 2.50 -21.69 -1.01
C ASP A 209 3.03 -20.30 -0.62
N TYR A 210 2.36 -19.58 0.29
CA TYR A 210 2.86 -18.31 0.83
C TYR A 210 4.20 -18.47 1.59
N PRO A 211 4.36 -19.47 2.49
CA PRO A 211 5.69 -19.78 3.05
C PRO A 211 6.75 -20.10 1.99
N TRP A 212 6.38 -20.75 0.88
CA TRP A 212 7.33 -21.03 -0.20
C TRP A 212 7.72 -19.77 -0.97
N GLY A 213 6.76 -18.90 -1.29
CA GLY A 213 7.00 -17.57 -1.83
C GLY A 213 7.97 -16.76 -0.96
N TYR A 214 7.67 -16.70 0.33
CA TYR A 214 8.56 -16.07 1.32
C TYR A 214 9.95 -16.71 1.36
N THR A 215 10.05 -18.04 1.29
CA THR A 215 11.33 -18.76 1.27
C THR A 215 12.17 -18.31 0.06
N VAL A 216 11.60 -18.33 -1.15
CA VAL A 216 12.29 -17.89 -2.37
C VAL A 216 12.77 -16.44 -2.22
N TRP A 217 11.92 -15.55 -1.71
CA TRP A 217 12.23 -14.14 -1.50
C TRP A 217 13.31 -13.89 -0.45
N SER A 218 13.24 -14.58 0.69
CA SER A 218 14.22 -14.45 1.77
C SER A 218 15.63 -14.89 1.36
N GLN A 219 15.73 -15.77 0.36
CA GLN A 219 17.00 -16.20 -0.24
C GLN A 219 17.40 -15.40 -1.48
N THR A 220 16.68 -14.32 -1.81
CA THR A 220 16.85 -13.53 -3.05
C THR A 220 16.76 -14.38 -4.34
N GLY A 221 16.04 -15.49 -4.26
CA GLY A 221 15.87 -16.45 -5.34
C GLY A 221 14.91 -15.95 -6.43
N LEU A 222 15.11 -16.48 -7.64
CA LEU A 222 14.29 -16.25 -8.80
C LEU A 222 13.58 -17.54 -9.23
N SER A 223 12.43 -17.32 -9.87
CA SER A 223 11.60 -18.33 -10.50
C SER A 223 11.72 -18.24 -12.01
N ILE A 224 11.78 -19.37 -12.70
CA ILE A 224 11.68 -19.46 -14.15
C ILE A 224 10.21 -19.61 -14.53
N LEU A 225 9.69 -18.74 -15.40
CA LEU A 225 8.33 -18.81 -15.93
C LEU A 225 8.37 -19.02 -17.45
N PRO A 226 7.57 -19.94 -18.02
CA PRO A 226 7.54 -20.21 -19.44
C PRO A 226 6.94 -19.05 -20.23
N ARG A 227 7.36 -18.85 -21.49
CA ARG A 227 6.78 -17.82 -22.37
C ARG A 227 5.31 -18.07 -22.69
N VAL A 228 4.88 -19.34 -22.64
CA VAL A 228 3.50 -19.79 -22.84
C VAL A 228 2.99 -20.50 -21.58
N ASN A 229 1.69 -20.72 -21.47
CA ASN A 229 1.12 -21.46 -20.34
C ASN A 229 1.22 -22.98 -20.62
N LEU A 230 1.98 -23.74 -19.82
CA LEU A 230 2.17 -25.18 -19.99
C LEU A 230 1.23 -26.02 -19.11
N VAL A 231 0.65 -25.41 -18.07
CA VAL A 231 -0.20 -26.10 -17.11
C VAL A 231 -1.49 -25.31 -16.91
N THR A 232 -2.63 -26.00 -16.94
CA THR A 232 -3.93 -25.39 -16.66
C THR A 232 -4.54 -25.96 -15.39
N ASN A 233 -5.15 -25.09 -14.58
CA ASN A 233 -5.84 -25.51 -13.37
C ASN A 233 -7.30 -25.85 -13.68
N ILE A 234 -7.64 -27.12 -13.49
CA ILE A 234 -8.96 -27.72 -13.75
C ILE A 234 -9.79 -27.95 -12.48
N GLY A 235 -9.34 -27.42 -11.34
CA GLY A 235 -9.90 -27.68 -10.00
C GLY A 235 -10.91 -26.66 -9.49
N PHE A 236 -11.19 -25.61 -10.25
CA PHE A 236 -12.20 -24.60 -9.90
C PHE A 236 -13.60 -25.22 -9.90
N GLY A 237 -14.28 -25.27 -8.75
CA GLY A 237 -15.57 -25.95 -8.62
C GLY A 237 -16.05 -26.16 -7.19
N ALA A 238 -17.14 -26.92 -7.01
CA ALA A 238 -17.78 -27.15 -5.70
C ALA A 238 -16.91 -27.92 -4.71
N ASP A 239 -16.03 -28.78 -5.23
CA ASP A 239 -15.13 -29.61 -4.44
C ASP A 239 -13.77 -28.94 -4.20
N ALA A 240 -13.63 -27.64 -4.51
CA ALA A 240 -12.42 -26.87 -4.33
C ALA A 240 -12.12 -26.53 -2.85
N THR A 241 -10.86 -26.65 -2.42
CA THR A 241 -10.45 -26.25 -1.06
C THR A 241 -10.32 -24.72 -0.93
N HIS A 242 -9.85 -24.04 -1.99
CA HIS A 242 -9.64 -22.58 -1.99
C HIS A 242 -10.32 -21.84 -3.16
N THR A 243 -10.93 -22.57 -4.11
CA THR A 243 -11.49 -22.03 -5.37
C THR A 243 -12.97 -22.44 -5.59
N THR A 244 -13.81 -22.18 -4.58
CA THR A 244 -15.23 -22.60 -4.50
C THR A 244 -16.17 -21.92 -5.53
N PRO A 245 -17.39 -22.44 -5.76
CA PRO A 245 -18.30 -21.99 -6.83
C PRO A 245 -18.78 -20.55 -6.68
N GLY A 246 -18.95 -19.86 -7.81
CA GLY A 246 -19.45 -18.48 -7.89
C GLY A 246 -18.43 -17.47 -8.43
N SER A 247 -17.18 -17.89 -8.63
CA SER A 247 -16.14 -17.05 -9.22
C SER A 247 -16.01 -17.31 -10.73
N ASN A 248 -16.35 -16.31 -11.55
CA ASN A 248 -15.79 -16.18 -12.91
C ASN A 248 -14.30 -15.83 -12.77
N ASN A 249 -13.50 -16.71 -12.17
CA ASN A 249 -12.09 -16.43 -11.94
C ASN A 249 -11.36 -16.51 -13.28
N PRO A 250 -10.72 -15.42 -13.74
CA PRO A 250 -10.06 -15.38 -15.05
C PRO A 250 -8.86 -16.34 -15.17
N LEU A 251 -8.40 -16.93 -14.06
CA LEU A 251 -7.29 -17.88 -14.03
C LEU A 251 -7.74 -19.34 -14.18
N ALA A 252 -9.04 -19.62 -14.10
CA ALA A 252 -9.56 -20.97 -14.26
C ALA A 252 -9.44 -21.44 -15.70
N ASN A 253 -8.95 -22.67 -15.91
CA ASN A 253 -8.87 -23.31 -17.23
C ASN A 253 -8.18 -22.46 -18.31
N LEU A 254 -7.10 -21.75 -17.94
CA LEU A 254 -6.32 -20.98 -18.93
C LEU A 254 -5.85 -21.88 -20.08
N PRO A 255 -5.91 -21.42 -21.34
CA PRO A 255 -5.43 -22.18 -22.48
C PRO A 255 -3.96 -22.57 -22.31
N THR A 256 -3.59 -23.71 -22.87
CA THR A 256 -2.22 -24.22 -22.83
C THR A 256 -1.64 -24.38 -24.22
N GLU A 257 -0.33 -24.26 -24.33
CA GLU A 257 0.42 -24.42 -25.58
C GLU A 257 1.71 -25.19 -25.32
N ASP A 258 2.10 -26.08 -26.24
CA ASP A 258 3.35 -26.83 -26.13
C ASP A 258 4.58 -25.96 -26.45
N LEU A 259 5.69 -26.22 -25.76
CA LEU A 259 6.98 -25.55 -25.92
C LEU A 259 8.12 -26.57 -26.02
N TRP A 260 8.38 -27.06 -27.23
CA TRP A 260 9.33 -28.15 -27.47
C TRP A 260 10.79 -27.71 -27.56
N GLU A 261 11.05 -26.56 -28.20
CA GLU A 261 12.40 -26.02 -28.38
C GLU A 261 12.69 -24.92 -27.36
N LEU A 262 13.82 -25.04 -26.66
CA LEU A 262 14.23 -24.10 -25.62
C LEU A 262 15.28 -23.12 -26.13
N GLU A 263 14.85 -21.88 -26.34
CA GLU A 263 15.74 -20.74 -26.48
C GLU A 263 16.03 -20.16 -25.10
N HIS A 264 17.31 -20.12 -24.73
CA HIS A 264 17.74 -19.66 -23.41
C HIS A 264 18.06 -18.15 -23.42
N PRO A 265 17.58 -17.38 -22.43
CA PRO A 265 18.05 -16.02 -22.22
C PRO A 265 19.56 -16.04 -21.86
N PRO A 266 20.37 -15.11 -22.41
CA PRO A 266 21.81 -15.05 -22.16
C PRO A 266 22.17 -14.43 -20.80
N TYR A 267 21.17 -14.01 -20.02
CA TYR A 267 21.32 -13.37 -18.72
C TYR A 267 20.29 -13.91 -17.74
N VAL A 268 20.60 -13.84 -16.45
CA VAL A 268 19.67 -14.11 -15.36
C VAL A 268 19.30 -12.78 -14.74
N ALA A 269 18.15 -12.25 -15.16
CA ALA A 269 17.63 -10.98 -14.68
C ALA A 269 16.10 -11.05 -14.63
N MET A 270 15.54 -10.58 -13.53
CA MET A 270 14.10 -10.52 -13.30
C MET A 270 13.42 -9.61 -14.34
N ASN A 271 12.32 -10.09 -14.92
CA ASN A 271 11.50 -9.34 -15.84
C ASN A 271 10.48 -8.49 -15.05
N ARG A 272 10.87 -7.26 -14.73
CA ARG A 272 10.04 -6.31 -13.95
C ARG A 272 8.67 -6.06 -14.56
N GLU A 273 8.59 -5.95 -15.89
CA GLU A 273 7.33 -5.67 -16.57
C GLU A 273 6.36 -6.86 -16.49
N ALA A 274 6.87 -8.08 -16.58
CA ALA A 274 6.08 -9.29 -16.40
C ALA A 274 5.57 -9.43 -14.95
N ASP A 275 6.44 -9.18 -13.97
CA ASP A 275 6.09 -9.23 -12.55
C ASP A 275 5.04 -8.18 -12.19
N LEU A 276 5.21 -6.95 -12.69
CA LEU A 276 4.26 -5.86 -12.46
C LEU A 276 2.87 -6.20 -13.03
N TYR A 277 2.84 -6.76 -14.24
CA TYR A 277 1.60 -7.16 -14.86
C TYR A 277 0.92 -8.33 -14.12
N THR A 278 1.70 -9.30 -13.64
CA THR A 278 1.18 -10.36 -12.77
C THR A 278 0.56 -9.75 -11.51
N TYR A 279 1.26 -8.83 -10.83
CA TYR A 279 0.71 -8.10 -9.69
C TYR A 279 -0.62 -7.42 -10.03
N GLU A 280 -0.69 -6.74 -11.17
CA GLU A 280 -1.90 -6.05 -11.59
C GLU A 280 -3.09 -6.98 -11.86
N LYS A 281 -2.85 -8.08 -12.57
CA LYS A 281 -3.94 -8.90 -13.13
C LYS A 281 -4.30 -10.09 -12.27
N VAL A 282 -3.35 -10.61 -11.49
CA VAL A 282 -3.53 -11.82 -10.69
C VAL A 282 -3.79 -11.46 -9.23
N PHE A 283 -2.98 -10.56 -8.67
CA PHE A 283 -3.03 -10.20 -7.25
C PHE A 283 -3.86 -8.94 -6.97
N GLY A 284 -4.58 -8.43 -7.98
CA GLY A 284 -5.53 -7.33 -7.83
C GLY A 284 -4.89 -5.94 -7.73
N GLY A 285 -3.60 -5.81 -8.06
CA GLY A 285 -2.95 -4.51 -8.20
C GLY A 285 -3.61 -3.69 -9.31
N LYS A 286 -3.76 -2.38 -9.12
CA LYS A 286 -3.96 -1.48 -10.26
C LYS A 286 -2.77 -0.55 -10.27
N VAL A 287 -1.83 -0.78 -11.18
CA VAL A 287 -0.97 0.30 -11.66
C VAL A 287 -1.90 1.24 -12.40
N GLU A 288 -1.82 2.52 -12.08
CA GLU A 288 -2.79 3.49 -12.57
C GLU A 288 -2.77 3.50 -14.11
N GLN A 289 -3.94 3.65 -14.75
CA GLN A 289 -3.98 4.03 -16.16
C GLN A 289 -3.20 5.33 -16.41
N GLY A 290 -3.05 6.16 -15.37
CA GLY A 290 -2.12 7.27 -15.29
C GLY A 290 -0.69 6.87 -15.61
N ASP A 291 -0.15 5.80 -15.02
CA ASP A 291 1.22 5.35 -15.28
C ASP A 291 1.41 4.83 -16.71
N ARG A 292 0.41 4.20 -17.32
CA ARG A 292 0.52 3.75 -18.72
C ARG A 292 0.47 4.93 -19.70
N GLN A 293 -0.40 5.90 -19.46
CA GLN A 293 -0.44 7.14 -20.24
C GLN A 293 0.82 7.98 -19.98
N GLN A 294 1.30 8.04 -18.74
CA GLN A 294 2.51 8.75 -18.35
C GLN A 294 3.75 8.06 -18.90
N ILE A 295 3.81 6.74 -19.00
CA ILE A 295 4.88 5.99 -19.68
C ILE A 295 4.81 6.22 -21.20
N ILE A 296 3.62 6.26 -21.80
CA ILE A 296 3.43 6.60 -23.23
C ILE A 296 3.87 8.05 -23.48
N ASP A 297 3.48 8.98 -22.62
CA ASP A 297 3.82 10.40 -22.69
C ASP A 297 5.31 10.62 -22.41
N LEU A 298 5.90 9.90 -21.45
CA LEU A 298 7.33 9.92 -21.15
C LEU A 298 8.14 9.32 -22.30
N LYS A 299 7.66 8.23 -22.94
CA LYS A 299 8.28 7.69 -24.16
C LYS A 299 8.19 8.67 -25.32
N ALA A 300 7.05 9.32 -25.52
CA ALA A 300 6.88 10.36 -26.54
C ALA A 300 7.79 11.58 -26.27
N GLN A 301 7.92 11.99 -25.00
CA GLN A 301 8.84 13.05 -24.58
C GLN A 301 10.30 12.64 -24.75
N LEU A 302 10.66 11.38 -24.46
CA LEU A 302 12.01 10.84 -24.65
C LEU A 302 12.39 10.86 -26.13
N ASP A 303 11.52 10.38 -27.02
CA ASP A 303 11.73 10.41 -28.48
C ASP A 303 11.88 11.85 -28.99
N GLN A 304 11.11 12.80 -28.44
CA GLN A 304 11.24 14.22 -28.77
C GLN A 304 12.58 14.80 -28.28
N LYS A 305 13.03 14.40 -27.09
CA LYS A 305 14.32 14.81 -26.53
C LYS A 305 15.50 14.21 -27.30
N GLU A 306 15.40 12.98 -27.78
CA GLU A 306 16.41 12.36 -28.64
C GLU A 306 16.53 13.09 -29.98
N LYS A 307 15.41 13.47 -30.61
CA LYS A 307 15.43 14.32 -31.82
C LYS A 307 16.07 15.68 -31.55
N GLN A 308 15.76 16.32 -30.42
CA GLN A 308 16.40 17.58 -30.02
C GLN A 308 17.91 17.40 -29.80
N LEU A 309 18.33 16.29 -29.18
CA LEU A 309 19.75 15.98 -28.96
C LEU A 309 20.49 15.75 -30.28
N GLN A 310 19.87 15.10 -31.26
CA GLN A 310 20.42 14.92 -32.61
C GLN A 310 20.60 16.27 -33.33
N GLU A 311 19.61 17.17 -33.25
CA GLU A 311 19.74 18.52 -33.81
C GLU A 311 20.81 19.34 -33.09
N LEU A 312 20.89 19.25 -31.76
CA LEU A 312 21.93 19.91 -30.98
C LEU A 312 23.34 19.42 -31.37
N ASN A 313 23.48 18.11 -31.63
CA ASN A 313 24.72 17.52 -32.12
C ASN A 313 25.07 18.01 -33.54
N LYS A 314 24.09 18.19 -34.43
CA LYS A 314 24.31 18.82 -35.75
C LYS A 314 24.80 20.27 -35.60
N VAL A 315 24.19 21.05 -34.71
CA VAL A 315 24.60 22.44 -34.42
C VAL A 315 26.01 22.46 -33.81
N LYS A 316 26.32 21.57 -32.87
CA LYS A 316 27.65 21.44 -32.27
C LYS A 316 28.72 21.10 -33.31
N ASN A 317 28.41 20.21 -34.26
CA ASN A 317 29.30 19.89 -35.37
C ASN A 317 29.48 21.05 -36.35
N ARG A 318 28.42 21.84 -36.62
CA ARG A 318 28.54 23.08 -37.40
C ARG A 318 29.41 24.11 -36.69
N LEU A 319 29.22 24.32 -35.40
CA LEU A 319 30.04 25.22 -34.58
C LEU A 319 31.51 24.80 -34.57
N ARG A 320 31.77 23.50 -34.49
CA ARG A 320 33.14 22.96 -34.60
C ARG A 320 33.78 23.30 -35.95
N ARG A 321 33.07 23.11 -37.06
CA ARG A 321 33.56 23.48 -38.40
C ARG A 321 33.80 24.99 -38.54
N VAL A 322 32.90 25.81 -38.02
CA VAL A 322 33.07 27.27 -38.01
C VAL A 322 34.29 27.68 -37.19
N ARG A 323 34.54 27.01 -36.07
CA ARG A 323 35.73 27.23 -35.25
C ARG A 323 37.02 26.83 -35.96
N GLU A 324 37.03 25.68 -36.63
CA GLU A 324 38.16 25.22 -37.46
C GLU A 324 38.44 26.23 -38.61
N GLN A 325 37.40 26.72 -39.29
CA GLN A 325 37.52 27.78 -40.31
C GLN A 325 38.02 29.11 -39.73
N LEU A 326 37.61 29.46 -38.51
CA LEU A 326 38.07 30.66 -37.82
C LEU A 326 39.56 30.54 -37.48
N GLU A 327 40.01 29.38 -37.00
CA GLU A 327 41.42 29.10 -36.71
C GLU A 327 42.27 29.10 -38.00
N GLU A 328 41.76 28.57 -39.11
CA GLU A 328 42.41 28.63 -40.42
C GLU A 328 42.49 30.06 -40.98
N ALA A 329 41.41 30.83 -40.86
CA ALA A 329 41.38 32.24 -41.24
C ALA A 329 42.34 33.07 -40.37
N GLN A 330 42.41 32.80 -39.06
CA GLN A 330 43.38 33.42 -38.16
C GLN A 330 44.82 33.05 -38.53
N GLY A 331 45.10 31.79 -38.84
CA GLY A 331 46.41 31.35 -39.33
C GLY A 331 46.79 32.06 -40.64
N THR A 332 45.83 32.25 -41.55
CA THR A 332 46.01 32.99 -42.79
C THR A 332 46.24 34.47 -42.55
N ILE A 333 45.50 35.09 -41.61
CA ILE A 333 45.73 36.47 -41.19
C ILE A 333 47.14 36.60 -40.63
N VAL A 334 47.56 35.77 -39.67
CA VAL A 334 48.92 35.80 -39.10
C VAL A 334 50.00 35.62 -40.18
N ALA A 335 49.78 34.74 -41.15
CA ALA A 335 50.66 34.58 -42.31
C ALA A 335 50.71 35.85 -43.19
N MET A 336 49.55 36.48 -43.44
CA MET A 336 49.46 37.77 -44.14
C MET A 336 50.11 38.90 -43.34
N GLU A 337 49.99 38.91 -42.01
CA GLU A 337 50.61 39.90 -41.11
C GLU A 337 52.15 39.78 -41.07
N SER A 338 52.67 38.57 -41.31
CA SER A 338 54.11 38.30 -41.44
C SER A 338 54.69 38.61 -42.83
N SER A 339 53.84 38.81 -43.84
CA SER A 339 54.25 39.15 -45.21
C SER A 339 54.83 40.57 -45.30
N LYS A 340 55.86 40.74 -46.15
CA LYS A 340 56.50 42.05 -46.41
C LYS A 340 55.50 43.15 -46.82
N PHE A 341 54.35 42.77 -47.38
CA PHE A 341 53.28 43.69 -47.78
C PHE A 341 52.51 44.30 -46.59
N TRP A 342 52.35 43.58 -45.48
CA TRP A 342 51.55 44.03 -44.33
C TRP A 342 52.32 45.00 -43.41
N LYS A 343 53.64 44.85 -43.31
CA LYS A 343 54.53 45.82 -42.65
C LYS A 343 54.51 47.22 -43.31
N LEU A 344 54.23 47.29 -44.62
CA LEU A 344 54.04 48.55 -45.35
C LEU A 344 52.67 49.19 -45.08
N ARG A 345 51.63 48.39 -44.85
CA ARG A 345 50.25 48.85 -44.60
C ARG A 345 50.04 49.34 -43.16
N GLN A 346 50.70 48.73 -42.17
CA GLN A 346 50.68 49.16 -40.76
C GLN A 346 51.27 50.57 -40.55
N LYS A 347 52.30 50.95 -41.32
CA LYS A 347 52.85 52.32 -41.34
C LYS A 347 51.84 53.37 -41.87
N TRP A 348 50.79 52.93 -42.56
CA TRP A 348 49.78 53.80 -43.16
C TRP A 348 48.46 53.82 -42.37
N MET A 349 48.18 52.79 -41.56
CA MET A 349 46.95 52.69 -40.74
C MET A 349 47.12 53.04 -39.26
N GLY A 350 48.35 53.31 -38.79
CA GLY A 350 48.63 53.89 -37.46
C GLY A 350 48.18 55.34 -37.25
N LEU A 351 47.36 55.89 -38.16
CA LEU A 351 46.73 57.21 -38.05
C LEU A 351 45.23 57.13 -37.71
N LYS A 352 44.70 55.95 -37.37
CA LYS A 352 43.28 55.76 -37.02
C LYS A 352 43.03 54.91 -35.76
N ASP A 353 43.94 54.99 -34.79
CA ASP A 353 43.67 54.56 -33.41
C ASP A 353 43.09 55.70 -32.57
N LEU A 354 41.87 56.11 -32.89
CA LEU A 354 41.02 56.83 -31.97
C LEU A 354 39.63 56.24 -32.08
N ILE A 355 39.30 55.34 -31.16
CA ILE A 355 38.02 55.23 -30.43
C ILE A 355 37.84 53.78 -29.88
N LYS A 356 38.00 53.71 -28.55
CA LYS A 356 37.28 52.88 -27.55
C LYS A 356 37.87 51.54 -27.08
N GLN A 357 38.15 51.60 -25.77
CA GLN A 357 38.47 50.57 -24.77
C GLN A 357 37.28 49.64 -24.41
N PRO A 358 37.54 48.56 -23.62
CA PRO A 358 36.72 47.34 -23.58
C PRO A 358 35.93 47.06 -22.29
N LEU A 359 34.96 46.15 -22.47
CA LEU A 359 34.32 45.15 -21.60
C LEU A 359 34.66 45.02 -20.10
N LYS A 360 33.60 44.82 -19.30
CA LYS A 360 33.62 44.22 -17.94
C LYS A 360 32.86 42.89 -17.89
N LYS A 361 33.48 41.98 -17.12
CA LYS A 361 33.10 40.63 -16.63
C LYS A 361 31.69 40.49 -16.06
N LEU A 362 31.19 39.25 -16.04
CA LEU A 362 30.54 38.65 -14.86
C LEU A 362 30.64 37.12 -14.89
N GLU A 363 31.08 36.55 -13.76
CA GLU A 363 30.96 35.13 -13.37
C GLU A 363 29.89 35.00 -12.28
N GLY A 364 29.20 33.87 -12.28
CA GLY A 364 28.83 33.13 -11.06
C GLY A 364 27.40 33.28 -10.54
N LEU A 365 26.66 32.17 -10.48
CA LEU A 365 26.12 31.56 -9.24
C LEU A 365 25.18 30.37 -9.57
N SER A 366 25.32 29.27 -8.82
CA SER A 366 24.30 28.24 -8.63
C SER A 366 24.03 28.08 -7.13
N LYS A 367 22.76 27.88 -6.74
CA LYS A 367 22.28 27.52 -5.40
C LYS A 367 21.32 26.33 -5.51
N PRO A 368 21.18 25.47 -4.46
CA PRO A 368 20.36 24.27 -4.51
C PRO A 368 18.90 24.51 -4.09
N GLU A 369 18.03 23.59 -4.53
CA GLU A 369 16.56 23.61 -4.48
C GLU A 369 15.94 23.54 -3.07
N ILE A 370 14.78 24.19 -2.97
CA ILE A 370 13.96 24.41 -1.78
C ILE A 370 12.81 23.39 -1.74
N SER A 371 12.41 22.92 -0.54
CA SER A 371 11.36 21.90 -0.36
C SER A 371 9.93 22.38 -0.64
N VAL A 372 9.04 21.44 -1.00
CA VAL A 372 7.62 21.62 -1.38
C VAL A 372 6.80 22.45 -0.38
N ARG A 373 7.10 22.40 0.93
CA ARG A 373 6.38 23.17 1.98
C ARG A 373 6.76 24.65 2.02
N GLU A 374 7.93 25.02 1.48
CA GLU A 374 8.32 26.43 1.33
C GLU A 374 7.73 27.06 0.05
N GLN A 375 7.41 26.26 -0.97
CA GLN A 375 6.70 26.75 -2.17
C GLN A 375 5.28 27.21 -1.82
N GLY A 376 4.55 26.47 -0.98
CA GLY A 376 3.24 26.89 -0.46
C GLY A 376 3.30 28.19 0.38
N LYS A 377 4.33 28.33 1.22
CA LYS A 377 4.57 29.56 2.00
C LYS A 377 4.98 30.76 1.14
N LEU A 378 5.62 30.54 -0.01
CA LEU A 378 5.98 31.59 -0.96
C LEU A 378 4.76 32.11 -1.73
N LEU A 379 3.85 31.22 -2.14
CA LEU A 379 2.61 31.58 -2.85
C LEU A 379 1.67 32.42 -1.97
N ALA A 380 1.49 32.04 -0.70
CA ALA A 380 0.68 32.82 0.25
C ALA A 380 1.23 34.23 0.52
N ARG A 381 2.55 34.44 0.38
CA ARG A 381 3.20 35.76 0.53
C ARG A 381 3.25 36.58 -0.76
N GLN A 382 3.17 35.95 -1.93
CA GLN A 382 3.34 36.62 -3.22
C GLN A 382 2.03 37.07 -3.88
N GLN A 383 0.86 36.56 -3.49
CA GLN A 383 -0.40 36.83 -4.20
C GLN A 383 -1.44 37.71 -3.50
N GLY A 384 -1.20 38.22 -2.28
CA GLY A 384 -2.10 39.22 -1.69
C GLY A 384 -3.59 38.81 -1.70
N TYR A 385 -3.87 37.55 -1.34
CA TYR A 385 -5.24 37.02 -1.32
C TYR A 385 -6.13 37.86 -0.39
N GLN A 386 -7.14 38.51 -0.96
CA GLN A 386 -8.18 39.25 -0.24
C GLN A 386 -9.47 38.40 -0.31
N PRO A 387 -9.97 37.85 0.82
CA PRO A 387 -11.20 37.07 0.80
C PRO A 387 -12.38 37.94 0.35
N LYS A 388 -13.21 37.44 -0.59
CA LYS A 388 -14.36 38.15 -1.15
C LYS A 388 -15.52 38.36 -0.15
N GLN A 389 -15.46 37.73 1.02
CA GLN A 389 -16.47 37.81 2.09
C GLN A 389 -15.80 37.95 3.46
N SER A 390 -16.53 38.54 4.42
CA SER A 390 -16.09 38.64 5.81
C SER A 390 -16.05 37.25 6.46
N VAL A 391 -14.85 36.73 6.68
CA VAL A 391 -14.63 35.44 7.35
C VAL A 391 -14.89 35.58 8.85
N VAL A 392 -15.68 34.67 9.42
CA VAL A 392 -16.02 34.64 10.84
C VAL A 392 -15.78 33.26 11.45
N SER A 393 -15.54 33.23 12.75
CA SER A 393 -15.41 32.00 13.54
C SER A 393 -16.72 31.22 13.56
N PRO A 394 -16.72 29.90 13.26
CA PRO A 394 -17.92 29.07 13.30
C PRO A 394 -18.46 28.83 14.72
N LEU A 395 -17.65 29.07 15.77
CA LEU A 395 -18.08 28.96 17.16
C LEU A 395 -18.60 30.27 17.75
N THR A 396 -17.94 31.39 17.46
CA THR A 396 -18.22 32.68 18.13
C THR A 396 -18.86 33.73 17.23
N GLY A 397 -18.85 33.55 15.90
CA GLY A 397 -19.23 34.57 14.94
C GLY A 397 -18.25 35.76 14.86
N SER A 398 -17.15 35.73 15.61
CA SER A 398 -16.14 36.79 15.63
C SER A 398 -15.36 36.85 14.32
N ASN A 399 -15.07 38.07 13.85
CA ASN A 399 -14.20 38.31 12.70
C ASN A 399 -12.69 38.34 13.08
N GLN A 400 -12.34 38.07 14.34
CA GLN A 400 -10.97 37.97 14.80
C GLN A 400 -10.36 36.63 14.39
N VAL A 401 -10.10 36.50 13.08
CA VAL A 401 -9.60 35.29 12.43
C VAL A 401 -8.33 35.58 11.65
N LYS A 402 -7.45 34.57 11.56
CA LYS A 402 -6.18 34.65 10.85
C LYS A 402 -6.10 33.55 9.79
N LEU A 403 -5.81 33.91 8.55
CA LEU A 403 -5.49 32.94 7.51
C LEU A 403 -4.14 32.26 7.83
N ILE A 404 -4.13 30.93 7.86
CA ILE A 404 -2.96 30.11 8.16
C ILE A 404 -2.34 29.59 6.87
N GLU A 405 -3.14 28.99 6.00
CA GLU A 405 -2.67 28.29 4.80
C GLU A 405 -3.76 28.25 3.72
N VAL A 406 -3.34 28.18 2.45
CA VAL A 406 -4.20 28.05 1.28
C VAL A 406 -3.75 26.83 0.49
N PHE A 407 -4.69 25.97 0.14
CA PHE A 407 -4.48 24.71 -0.56
C PHE A 407 -5.18 24.77 -1.92
N PRO A 408 -4.48 24.52 -3.03
CA PRO A 408 -5.14 24.36 -4.32
C PRO A 408 -6.09 23.16 -4.28
N ALA A 409 -7.36 23.35 -4.67
CA ALA A 409 -8.33 22.26 -4.69
C ALA A 409 -7.92 21.14 -5.64
N SER A 410 -7.27 21.48 -6.75
CA SER A 410 -6.71 20.50 -7.69
C SER A 410 -5.65 19.60 -7.03
N GLN A 411 -4.81 20.18 -6.16
CA GLN A 411 -3.84 19.41 -5.39
C GLN A 411 -4.56 18.48 -4.41
N LEU A 412 -5.52 19.01 -3.65
CA LEU A 412 -6.27 18.23 -2.67
C LEU A 412 -7.04 17.07 -3.34
N ILE A 413 -7.67 17.30 -4.49
CA ILE A 413 -8.33 16.26 -5.30
C ILE A 413 -7.33 15.18 -5.71
N ASN A 414 -6.14 15.57 -6.20
CA ASN A 414 -5.12 14.62 -6.59
C ASN A 414 -4.60 13.83 -5.39
N ASP A 415 -4.38 14.49 -4.25
CA ASP A 415 -3.89 13.85 -3.05
C ASP A 415 -4.91 12.83 -2.52
N TRP A 416 -6.22 13.14 -2.53
CA TRP A 416 -7.32 12.19 -2.20
C TRP A 416 -7.44 11.03 -3.17
N LYS A 417 -7.26 11.28 -4.47
CA LYS A 417 -7.20 10.21 -5.49
C LYS A 417 -6.01 9.29 -5.26
N ASN A 418 -4.84 9.84 -4.99
CA ASN A 418 -3.61 9.08 -4.80
C ASN A 418 -3.58 8.34 -3.45
N GLY A 419 -4.06 8.99 -2.39
CA GLY A 419 -4.01 8.50 -1.01
C GLY A 419 -5.11 7.49 -0.68
N PHE A 420 -6.35 7.78 -1.07
CA PHE A 420 -7.52 6.97 -0.69
C PHE A 420 -8.26 6.35 -1.88
N ARG A 421 -7.87 6.67 -3.13
CA ARG A 421 -8.61 6.28 -4.35
C ARG A 421 -10.04 6.82 -4.36
N ILE A 422 -10.26 7.94 -3.69
CA ILE A 422 -11.54 8.63 -3.61
C ILE A 422 -11.44 9.92 -4.42
N ASP A 423 -12.36 10.09 -5.36
CA ASP A 423 -12.49 11.35 -6.10
C ASP A 423 -13.41 12.31 -5.34
N ILE A 424 -12.80 13.30 -4.69
CA ILE A 424 -13.51 14.36 -3.94
C ILE A 424 -13.91 15.56 -4.81
N THR A 425 -13.78 15.49 -6.14
CA THR A 425 -14.05 16.65 -7.03
C THR A 425 -15.46 17.20 -6.81
N SER A 426 -16.45 16.32 -6.61
CA SER A 426 -17.84 16.74 -6.33
C SER A 426 -18.00 17.38 -4.95
N GLU A 427 -17.23 16.92 -3.96
CA GLU A 427 -17.28 17.41 -2.57
C GLU A 427 -16.74 18.85 -2.45
N LEU A 428 -15.82 19.24 -3.35
CA LEU A 428 -15.25 20.59 -3.33
C LEU A 428 -16.08 21.62 -4.09
N HIS A 429 -17.22 21.25 -4.68
CA HIS A 429 -18.17 22.15 -5.35
C HIS A 429 -17.57 23.14 -6.38
N GLY A 430 -16.44 22.76 -7.00
CA GLY A 430 -15.75 23.61 -7.98
C GLY A 430 -14.98 24.79 -7.37
N HIS A 431 -14.84 24.85 -6.03
CA HIS A 431 -14.00 25.83 -5.36
C HIS A 431 -12.54 25.61 -5.78
N PRO A 432 -11.81 26.64 -6.23
CA PRO A 432 -10.44 26.48 -6.71
C PRO A 432 -9.41 26.32 -5.58
N GLU A 433 -9.77 26.74 -4.38
CA GLU A 433 -8.88 26.83 -3.22
C GLU A 433 -9.64 26.49 -1.94
N ILE A 434 -8.94 25.84 -1.02
CA ILE A 434 -9.38 25.56 0.35
C ILE A 434 -8.46 26.34 1.30
N CYS A 435 -9.03 27.09 2.21
CA CYS A 435 -8.30 27.99 3.10
C CYS A 435 -8.46 27.54 4.56
N LEU A 436 -7.35 27.40 5.28
CA LEU A 436 -7.33 27.12 6.72
C LEU A 436 -7.21 28.42 7.50
N TYR A 437 -8.16 28.69 8.38
CA TYR A 437 -8.18 29.85 9.28
C TYR A 437 -8.01 29.41 10.74
N GLU A 438 -7.54 30.32 11.58
CA GLU A 438 -7.52 30.19 13.05
C GLU A 438 -8.33 31.32 13.67
N CYS A 439 -9.27 31.00 14.57
CA CYS A 439 -9.92 32.00 15.41
C CYS A 439 -8.98 32.42 16.54
N LEU A 440 -8.68 33.71 16.65
CA LEU A 440 -7.71 34.22 17.64
C LEU A 440 -8.23 34.13 19.08
N GLU A 441 -9.55 34.20 19.26
CA GLU A 441 -10.22 34.13 20.56
C GLU A 441 -10.19 32.71 21.14
N THR A 442 -10.53 31.71 20.32
CA THR A 442 -10.68 30.31 20.77
C THR A 442 -9.45 29.46 20.47
N GLY A 443 -8.68 29.79 19.43
CA GLY A 443 -7.64 28.94 18.87
C GLY A 443 -8.17 27.75 18.06
N LEU A 444 -9.46 27.71 17.76
CA LEU A 444 -10.03 26.73 16.82
C LEU A 444 -9.52 27.03 15.41
N LYS A 445 -9.04 26.01 14.70
CA LYS A 445 -8.79 26.13 13.27
C LYS A 445 -9.92 25.49 12.47
N PHE A 446 -10.24 26.09 11.33
CA PHE A 446 -11.36 25.68 10.50
C PHE A 446 -11.08 25.94 9.02
N PHE A 447 -11.60 25.08 8.16
CA PHE A 447 -11.47 25.20 6.72
C PHE A 447 -12.64 25.96 6.10
N LEU A 448 -12.37 26.68 5.02
CA LEU A 448 -13.35 27.27 4.13
C LEU A 448 -13.03 26.94 2.68
N PRO A 449 -14.04 26.80 1.80
CA PRO A 449 -15.48 27.02 2.05
C PRO A 449 -16.16 25.94 2.93
N SER A 450 -17.14 26.31 3.75
CA SER A 450 -17.76 25.42 4.75
C SER A 450 -18.71 24.37 4.14
N ASP A 451 -19.16 24.60 2.92
CA ASP A 451 -19.97 23.66 2.14
C ASP A 451 -19.17 22.46 1.60
N THR A 452 -17.86 22.40 1.84
CA THR A 452 -17.00 21.27 1.45
C THR A 452 -16.98 20.12 2.46
N THR A 453 -17.99 20.05 3.35
CA THR A 453 -18.13 18.95 4.31
C THR A 453 -18.49 17.65 3.58
N GLY A 454 -17.86 16.53 3.94
CA GLY A 454 -18.05 15.25 3.28
C GLY A 454 -19.49 14.78 3.21
N SER A 455 -19.89 14.26 2.04
CA SER A 455 -21.18 13.64 1.81
C SER A 455 -21.28 12.21 2.37
N ASP A 456 -22.49 11.68 2.53
CA ASP A 456 -22.72 10.27 2.91
C ASP A 456 -21.94 9.30 2.00
N LYS A 457 -21.83 9.62 0.71
CA LYS A 457 -21.10 8.82 -0.28
C LYS A 457 -19.60 8.75 0.04
N LEU A 458 -19.00 9.86 0.49
CA LEU A 458 -17.60 9.87 0.91
C LEU A 458 -17.40 8.88 2.07
N TYR A 459 -18.27 8.93 3.08
CA TYR A 459 -18.19 8.06 4.23
C TYR A 459 -18.44 6.59 3.85
N GLU A 460 -19.40 6.29 2.97
CA GLU A 460 -19.60 4.94 2.44
C GLU A 460 -18.33 4.37 1.79
N GLN A 461 -17.56 5.20 1.08
CA GLN A 461 -16.27 4.79 0.48
C GLN A 461 -15.19 4.59 1.54
N LEU A 462 -15.09 5.50 2.52
CA LEU A 462 -14.11 5.39 3.61
C LEU A 462 -14.37 4.16 4.49
N CYS A 463 -15.62 3.82 4.75
CA CYS A 463 -16.02 2.67 5.57
C CYS A 463 -15.67 1.32 4.94
N GLN A 464 -15.34 1.27 3.65
CA GLN A 464 -14.82 0.06 2.99
C GLN A 464 -13.37 -0.24 3.41
N LEU A 465 -12.65 0.75 3.96
CA LEU A 465 -11.32 0.55 4.50
C LEU A 465 -11.45 -0.13 5.86
N SER A 466 -10.90 -1.34 5.98
CA SER A 466 -11.05 -2.19 7.17
C SER A 466 -10.52 -1.56 8.46
N TRP A 467 -9.68 -0.53 8.37
CA TRP A 467 -9.11 0.20 9.50
C TRP A 467 -9.87 1.49 9.86
N TYR A 468 -10.89 1.90 9.10
CA TYR A 468 -11.60 3.17 9.35
C TYR A 468 -12.44 3.13 10.64
N TYR A 469 -13.21 2.05 10.84
CA TYR A 469 -13.92 1.78 12.09
C TYR A 469 -13.19 0.70 12.90
N MET A 470 -12.22 1.12 13.70
CA MET A 470 -11.50 0.22 14.58
C MET A 470 -12.37 -0.23 15.78
N PRO A 471 -12.38 -1.53 16.12
CA PRO A 471 -13.17 -2.06 17.23
C PRO A 471 -12.63 -1.69 18.62
N ASP A 472 -11.32 -1.42 18.72
CA ASP A 472 -10.66 -1.01 19.95
C ASP A 472 -9.96 0.33 19.72
N LYS A 473 -10.21 1.28 20.62
CA LYS A 473 -9.64 2.62 20.61
C LYS A 473 -9.30 3.03 22.03
N TRP A 474 -8.21 3.76 22.20
CA TRP A 474 -7.75 4.24 23.52
C TRP A 474 -8.83 5.07 24.23
N GLU A 475 -9.55 5.92 23.50
CA GLU A 475 -10.62 6.76 24.04
C GLU A 475 -11.80 5.95 24.60
N TYR A 476 -12.07 4.75 24.08
CA TYR A 476 -13.13 3.88 24.59
C TYR A 476 -12.78 3.35 25.97
N GLN A 477 -11.55 2.86 26.15
CA GLN A 477 -11.07 2.37 27.44
C GLN A 477 -11.08 3.48 28.50
N VAL A 478 -10.63 4.67 28.12
CA VAL A 478 -10.65 5.87 28.98
C VAL A 478 -12.09 6.25 29.35
N ALA A 479 -13.00 6.29 28.37
CA ALA A 479 -14.40 6.63 28.61
C ALA A 479 -15.10 5.61 29.51
N LEU A 480 -14.88 4.31 29.30
CA LEU A 480 -15.48 3.25 30.13
C LEU A 480 -15.09 3.40 31.61
N GLU A 481 -13.84 3.76 31.90
CA GLU A 481 -13.42 4.06 33.27
C GLU A 481 -14.12 5.31 33.82
N ASP A 482 -14.19 6.36 33.01
CA ASP A 482 -14.69 7.67 33.40
C ASP A 482 -16.23 7.75 33.47
N LEU A 483 -16.93 6.75 32.92
CA LEU A 483 -18.38 6.57 32.94
C LEU A 483 -18.86 5.52 33.95
N LYS A 484 -17.95 4.91 34.74
CA LYS A 484 -18.36 3.99 35.82
C LYS A 484 -19.38 4.67 36.75
N GLY A 485 -20.53 4.03 36.91
CA GLY A 485 -21.63 4.51 37.75
C GLY A 485 -22.67 5.39 37.03
N TYR A 486 -22.44 5.77 35.78
CA TYR A 486 -23.47 6.39 34.93
C TYR A 486 -24.40 5.31 34.38
N GLN A 487 -25.69 5.61 34.23
CA GLN A 487 -26.68 4.66 33.74
C GLN A 487 -27.14 5.05 32.34
N ASN A 488 -27.68 6.24 32.12
CA ASN A 488 -28.22 6.62 30.81
C ASN A 488 -27.17 7.33 29.95
N VAL A 489 -26.44 6.58 29.12
CA VAL A 489 -25.37 7.08 28.25
C VAL A 489 -25.83 7.06 26.79
N ILE A 490 -25.48 8.10 26.03
CA ILE A 490 -25.67 8.11 24.58
C ILE A 490 -24.39 8.45 23.83
N GLU A 491 -24.13 7.72 22.75
CA GLU A 491 -23.05 8.01 21.80
C GLU A 491 -23.62 8.65 20.52
N ILE A 492 -23.05 9.79 20.13
CA ILE A 492 -23.37 10.48 18.87
C ILE A 492 -22.29 10.12 17.84
N GLY A 493 -22.71 9.52 16.72
CA GLY A 493 -21.82 9.01 15.67
C GLY A 493 -21.21 7.66 16.04
N SER A 494 -22.06 6.71 16.40
CA SER A 494 -21.63 5.41 16.96
C SER A 494 -21.00 4.43 15.96
N GLY A 495 -21.02 4.73 14.65
CA GLY A 495 -20.49 3.84 13.61
C GLY A 495 -21.08 2.43 13.70
N TYR A 496 -20.23 1.40 13.73
CA TYR A 496 -20.66 0.01 13.92
C TYR A 496 -21.08 -0.36 15.35
N GLY A 497 -20.99 0.58 16.31
CA GLY A 497 -21.47 0.39 17.68
C GLY A 497 -20.48 -0.26 18.64
N TYR A 498 -19.18 -0.25 18.33
CA TYR A 498 -18.16 -0.91 19.16
C TYR A 498 -18.11 -0.36 20.59
N PHE A 499 -18.21 0.96 20.78
CA PHE A 499 -18.24 1.53 22.12
C PHE A 499 -19.52 1.16 22.88
N ILE A 500 -20.68 1.15 22.21
CA ILE A 500 -21.94 0.68 22.79
C ILE A 500 -21.85 -0.79 23.23
N GLN A 501 -21.20 -1.63 22.41
CA GLN A 501 -20.94 -3.02 22.77
C GLN A 501 -20.07 -3.12 24.02
N GLN A 502 -18.96 -2.39 24.08
CA GLN A 502 -18.08 -2.40 25.26
C GLN A 502 -18.78 -1.84 26.52
N CYS A 503 -19.62 -0.82 26.36
CA CYS A 503 -20.49 -0.33 27.44
C CYS A 503 -21.39 -1.44 27.98
N LYS A 504 -22.05 -2.19 27.09
CA LYS A 504 -22.90 -3.33 27.47
C LYS A 504 -22.12 -4.42 28.21
N GLU A 505 -20.93 -4.75 27.75
CA GLU A 505 -20.03 -5.71 28.40
C GLU A 505 -19.55 -5.24 29.78
N ALA A 506 -19.37 -3.92 29.95
CA ALA A 506 -19.05 -3.28 31.23
C ALA A 506 -20.28 -3.04 32.15
N GLY A 507 -21.49 -3.40 31.72
CA GLY A 507 -22.73 -3.22 32.48
C GLY A 507 -23.31 -1.80 32.48
N LEU A 508 -22.92 -0.95 31.52
CA LEU A 508 -23.46 0.40 31.31
C LEU A 508 -24.67 0.35 30.36
N GLN A 509 -25.72 1.14 30.64
CA GLN A 509 -26.85 1.28 29.72
C GLN A 509 -26.58 2.37 28.68
N ALA A 510 -25.91 2.00 27.60
CA ALA A 510 -25.60 2.92 26.51
C ALA A 510 -26.50 2.68 25.29
N ARG A 511 -26.82 3.75 24.56
CA ARG A 511 -27.44 3.72 23.22
C ARG A 511 -26.67 4.60 22.26
N GLY A 512 -26.81 4.40 20.95
CA GLY A 512 -26.11 5.19 19.95
C GLY A 512 -27.03 5.75 18.87
N ILE A 513 -26.61 6.87 18.27
CA ILE A 513 -27.17 7.37 17.00
C ILE A 513 -26.10 7.38 15.91
N GLU A 514 -26.49 7.07 14.69
CA GLU A 514 -25.61 7.04 13.51
C GLU A 514 -26.40 7.38 12.24
N LEU A 515 -25.82 8.19 11.34
CA LEU A 515 -26.49 8.60 10.09
C LEU A 515 -26.27 7.57 8.97
N ASN A 516 -25.15 6.85 8.98
CA ASN A 516 -24.80 5.83 8.00
C ASN A 516 -25.69 4.59 8.15
N GLU A 517 -26.57 4.36 7.17
CA GLU A 517 -27.55 3.27 7.22
C GLU A 517 -26.90 1.87 7.24
N SER A 518 -25.77 1.69 6.57
CA SER A 518 -25.05 0.42 6.54
C SER A 518 -24.47 0.08 7.91
N ALA A 519 -23.91 1.07 8.60
CA ALA A 519 -23.37 0.94 9.94
C ALA A 519 -24.47 0.61 10.97
N VAL A 520 -25.61 1.33 10.91
CA VAL A 520 -26.79 1.07 11.74
C VAL A 520 -27.30 -0.36 11.55
N LYS A 521 -27.47 -0.81 10.29
CA LYS A 521 -27.91 -2.18 9.98
C LYS A 521 -26.95 -3.23 10.53
N ALA A 522 -25.64 -3.00 10.45
CA ALA A 522 -24.63 -3.91 10.98
C ALA A 522 -24.69 -4.00 12.51
N ALA A 523 -24.84 -2.86 13.21
CA ALA A 523 -24.99 -2.82 14.66
C ALA A 523 -26.28 -3.49 15.14
N GLN A 524 -27.40 -3.26 14.44
CA GLN A 524 -28.70 -3.85 14.78
C GLN A 524 -28.70 -5.38 14.62
N LYS A 525 -27.96 -5.94 13.64
CA LYS A 525 -27.75 -7.39 13.53
C LYS A 525 -27.08 -8.00 14.76
N GLN A 526 -26.31 -7.21 15.49
CA GLN A 526 -25.66 -7.60 16.75
C GLN A 526 -26.53 -7.30 17.98
N ASN A 527 -27.79 -6.90 17.80
CA ASN A 527 -28.72 -6.48 18.85
C ASN A 527 -28.18 -5.32 19.71
N LEU A 528 -27.46 -4.37 19.09
CA LEU A 528 -27.03 -3.15 19.74
C LEU A 528 -28.13 -2.07 19.64
N PRO A 529 -28.39 -1.29 20.71
CA PRO A 529 -29.41 -0.24 20.75
C PRO A 529 -28.95 1.01 19.98
N ILE A 530 -28.88 0.90 18.66
CA ILE A 530 -28.43 1.97 17.75
C ILE A 530 -29.52 2.31 16.75
N GLU A 531 -29.75 3.61 16.58
CA GLU A 531 -30.83 4.16 15.77
C GLU A 531 -30.30 5.16 14.72
N ARG A 532 -30.98 5.20 13.57
CA ARG A 532 -30.71 6.19 12.55
C ARG A 532 -31.54 7.44 12.80
N VAL A 533 -30.94 8.43 13.44
CA VAL A 533 -31.61 9.69 13.82
C VAL A 533 -30.62 10.85 13.74
N ASP A 534 -31.11 12.00 13.27
CA ASP A 534 -30.35 13.25 13.31
C ASP A 534 -30.30 13.80 14.73
N LEU A 535 -29.15 14.35 15.13
CA LEU A 535 -28.95 14.89 16.48
C LEU A 535 -29.99 15.96 16.83
N LYS A 536 -30.39 16.80 15.87
CA LYS A 536 -31.40 17.85 16.06
C LYS A 536 -32.77 17.25 16.38
N ASP A 537 -33.15 16.20 15.67
CA ASP A 537 -34.43 15.51 15.89
C ASP A 537 -34.43 14.78 17.24
N LEU A 538 -33.29 14.22 17.63
CA LEU A 538 -33.11 13.58 18.94
C LEU A 538 -33.33 14.55 20.10
N VAL A 539 -32.79 15.77 20.01
CA VAL A 539 -33.00 16.82 21.03
C VAL A 539 -34.48 17.13 21.23
N GLY A 540 -35.26 17.13 20.15
CA GLY A 540 -36.72 17.32 20.22
C GLY A 540 -37.45 16.23 21.02
N GLN A 541 -36.85 15.05 21.20
CA GLN A 541 -37.44 13.90 21.88
C GLN A 541 -36.85 13.66 23.28
N TYR A 542 -35.55 13.91 23.48
CA TYR A 542 -34.79 13.49 24.66
C TYR A 542 -33.99 14.62 25.32
N SER A 543 -34.53 15.85 25.31
CA SER A 543 -33.91 16.96 26.04
C SER A 543 -33.73 16.62 27.52
N GLU A 544 -32.57 16.97 28.07
CA GLU A 544 -32.15 16.77 29.47
C GLU A 544 -32.36 15.34 30.00
N SER A 545 -32.20 14.33 29.15
CA SER A 545 -32.52 12.94 29.49
C SER A 545 -31.30 12.08 29.84
N PHE A 546 -30.10 12.46 29.39
CA PHE A 546 -28.90 11.61 29.52
C PHE A 546 -28.00 12.04 30.67
N ASP A 547 -27.44 11.06 31.38
CA ASP A 547 -26.43 11.29 32.42
C ASP A 547 -25.07 11.58 31.79
N ALA A 548 -24.78 10.96 30.64
CA ALA A 548 -23.61 11.27 29.83
C ALA A 548 -23.91 11.21 28.32
N VAL A 549 -23.24 12.08 27.57
CA VAL A 549 -23.24 12.15 26.12
C VAL A 549 -21.80 12.01 25.65
N CYS A 550 -21.53 11.07 24.77
CA CYS A 550 -20.21 10.77 24.22
C CYS A 550 -20.19 11.01 22.72
N SER A 551 -19.06 11.48 22.19
CA SER A 551 -18.83 11.52 20.75
C SER A 551 -17.34 11.39 20.45
N PHE A 552 -16.98 10.43 19.61
CA PHE A 552 -15.59 10.05 19.35
C PHE A 552 -15.29 10.13 17.86
N GLN A 553 -14.39 11.02 17.47
CA GLN A 553 -13.99 11.25 16.08
C GLN A 553 -15.19 11.64 15.19
N VAL A 554 -15.92 12.69 15.59
CA VAL A 554 -17.15 13.17 14.94
C VAL A 554 -17.15 14.69 14.80
N LEU A 555 -16.81 15.40 15.89
CA LEU A 555 -16.90 16.86 15.98
C LEU A 555 -16.01 17.59 14.95
N GLU A 556 -14.95 16.96 14.47
CA GLU A 556 -14.08 17.46 13.40
C GLU A 556 -14.72 17.37 12.00
N HIS A 557 -15.72 16.52 11.83
CA HIS A 557 -16.38 16.22 10.55
C HIS A 557 -17.66 17.04 10.32
N VAL A 558 -18.26 17.59 11.37
CA VAL A 558 -19.56 18.25 11.25
C VAL A 558 -19.46 19.54 10.44
N SER A 559 -20.57 19.97 9.83
CA SER A 559 -20.61 21.25 9.10
C SER A 559 -20.77 22.45 10.05
N ASN A 560 -21.51 22.29 11.13
CA ASN A 560 -21.74 23.33 12.14
C ASN A 560 -21.41 22.82 13.56
N PRO A 561 -20.20 23.12 14.08
CA PRO A 561 -19.74 22.59 15.36
C PRO A 561 -20.43 23.27 16.54
N LYS A 562 -20.92 24.50 16.36
CA LYS A 562 -21.62 25.23 17.42
C LYS A 562 -22.97 24.57 17.70
N ASP A 563 -23.75 24.28 16.66
CA ASP A 563 -25.06 23.65 16.80
C ASP A 563 -24.92 22.21 17.31
N PHE A 564 -23.94 21.46 16.79
CA PHE A 564 -23.63 20.12 17.29
C PHE A 564 -23.35 20.09 18.80
N LEU A 565 -22.50 21.01 19.28
CA LEU A 565 -22.19 21.13 20.70
C LEU A 565 -23.40 21.57 21.52
N ASP A 566 -24.17 22.54 21.03
CA ASP A 566 -25.37 23.03 21.70
C ASP A 566 -26.39 21.90 21.89
N TRP A 567 -26.69 21.15 20.83
CA TRP A 567 -27.59 20.00 20.87
C TRP A 567 -27.09 18.88 21.78
N SER A 568 -25.79 18.56 21.72
CA SER A 568 -25.17 17.58 22.62
C SER A 568 -25.33 17.97 24.10
N ILE A 569 -25.22 19.26 24.42
CA ILE A 569 -25.40 19.79 25.79
C ILE A 569 -26.88 19.81 26.18
N GLN A 570 -27.80 20.08 25.25
CA GLN A 570 -29.24 20.03 25.53
C GLN A 570 -29.72 18.63 25.90
N LEU A 571 -29.12 17.56 25.36
CA LEU A 571 -29.42 16.17 25.73
C LEU A 571 -29.04 15.83 27.18
N LEU A 572 -28.06 16.53 27.76
CA LEU A 572 -27.56 16.25 29.10
C LEU A 572 -28.50 16.77 30.19
N LYS A 573 -28.68 15.99 31.26
CA LYS A 573 -29.19 16.49 32.54
C LYS A 573 -28.25 17.56 33.10
N LYS A 574 -28.77 18.41 33.98
CA LYS A 574 -27.92 19.28 34.80
C LYS A 574 -26.91 18.45 35.59
N GLY A 575 -25.63 18.82 35.53
CA GLY A 575 -24.54 18.03 36.12
C GLY A 575 -24.12 16.80 35.30
N GLY A 576 -24.78 16.53 34.17
CA GLY A 576 -24.41 15.46 33.25
C GLY A 576 -23.07 15.70 32.57
N LYS A 577 -22.48 14.63 32.04
CA LYS A 577 -21.12 14.62 31.49
C LYS A 577 -21.11 14.60 29.96
N LEU A 578 -20.46 15.58 29.34
CA LEU A 578 -20.12 15.55 27.91
C LEU A 578 -18.70 15.02 27.73
N VAL A 579 -18.55 13.94 26.98
CA VAL A 579 -17.26 13.33 26.64
C VAL A 579 -17.02 13.51 25.15
N LEU A 580 -15.90 14.13 24.78
CA LEU A 580 -15.52 14.32 23.38
C LEU A 580 -14.11 13.79 23.16
N CYS A 581 -13.89 13.12 22.04
CA CYS A 581 -12.54 12.82 21.55
C CYS A 581 -12.41 13.20 20.08
N VAL A 582 -11.30 13.87 19.75
CA VAL A 582 -10.99 14.38 18.41
C VAL A 582 -9.48 14.29 18.17
N PRO A 583 -9.02 14.42 16.92
CA PRO A 583 -7.61 14.59 16.61
C PRO A 583 -7.04 15.83 17.29
N ASN A 584 -5.87 15.66 17.91
CA ASN A 584 -5.14 16.69 18.60
C ASN A 584 -4.27 17.48 17.62
N SER A 585 -4.71 18.68 17.24
CA SER A 585 -3.96 19.57 16.35
C SER A 585 -2.62 20.07 16.92
N GLU A 586 -2.33 19.83 18.20
CA GLU A 586 -1.07 20.20 18.86
C GLU A 586 -0.05 19.04 18.91
N SER A 587 -0.47 17.84 18.49
CA SER A 587 0.36 16.62 18.41
C SER A 587 1.36 16.66 17.24
N PHE A 588 1.90 15.50 16.85
CA PHE A 588 2.75 15.39 15.67
C PHE A 588 2.03 15.78 14.37
N LEU A 589 0.68 15.75 14.35
CA LEU A 589 -0.15 16.21 13.23
C LEU A 589 0.17 17.64 12.79
N LYS A 590 0.57 18.54 13.70
CA LYS A 590 0.95 19.91 13.32
C LYS A 590 2.15 19.98 12.36
N HIS A 591 2.93 18.92 12.31
CA HIS A 591 4.11 18.79 11.44
C HIS A 591 3.86 17.87 10.24
N GLU A 592 2.75 17.13 10.25
CA GLU A 592 2.35 16.19 9.20
C GLU A 592 1.46 16.83 8.14
N TYR A 593 1.54 16.36 6.91
CA TYR A 593 0.47 16.57 5.94
C TYR A 593 -0.44 15.34 5.99
N CYS A 594 -1.40 15.35 6.92
CA CYS A 594 -2.35 14.24 7.11
C CYS A 594 -3.60 14.50 6.27
N LEU A 595 -3.79 13.71 5.22
CA LEU A 595 -4.88 13.93 4.26
C LEU A 595 -6.28 13.73 4.85
N LEU A 596 -6.41 12.86 5.86
CA LEU A 596 -7.67 12.73 6.63
C LEU A 596 -7.93 13.95 7.52
N ASP A 597 -6.90 14.73 7.88
CA ASP A 597 -7.05 15.96 8.66
C ASP A 597 -7.34 17.20 7.81
N MET A 598 -7.81 16.97 6.58
CA MET A 598 -8.16 17.97 5.57
C MET A 598 -9.59 17.77 5.06
N PRO A 599 -10.23 18.80 4.47
CA PRO A 599 -11.50 18.64 3.78
C PRO A 599 -11.39 17.66 2.60
N PRO A 600 -12.51 17.01 2.21
CA PRO A 600 -13.84 17.13 2.80
C PRO A 600 -14.04 16.33 4.10
N HIS A 601 -13.01 15.66 4.60
CA HIS A 601 -13.14 14.80 5.78
C HIS A 601 -13.13 15.58 7.10
N HIS A 602 -12.07 16.34 7.40
CA HIS A 602 -12.05 17.21 8.59
C HIS A 602 -12.26 18.66 8.21
N MET A 603 -13.27 19.27 8.82
CA MET A 603 -13.57 20.70 8.70
C MET A 603 -12.93 21.53 9.82
N PHE A 604 -12.55 20.89 10.92
CA PHE A 604 -12.03 21.55 12.12
C PHE A 604 -10.80 20.86 12.72
N GLN A 605 -9.85 21.64 13.21
CA GLN A 605 -8.70 21.12 13.97
C GLN A 605 -8.74 21.67 15.40
N TRP A 606 -8.89 20.75 16.36
CA TRP A 606 -9.12 21.06 17.77
C TRP A 606 -7.84 20.98 18.60
N SER A 607 -7.77 21.82 19.63
CA SER A 607 -6.66 21.94 20.58
C SER A 607 -7.18 22.03 22.01
N LYS A 608 -6.30 21.87 23.00
CA LYS A 608 -6.67 22.09 24.41
C LYS A 608 -7.21 23.50 24.64
N LYS A 609 -6.62 24.49 23.96
CA LYS A 609 -7.05 25.89 24.01
C LYS A 609 -8.48 26.06 23.49
N SER A 610 -8.80 25.45 22.35
CA SER A 610 -10.15 25.53 21.76
C SER A 610 -11.22 24.90 22.65
N PHE A 611 -10.94 23.75 23.27
CA PHE A 611 -11.88 23.13 24.22
C PHE A 611 -12.05 23.95 25.50
N LYS A 612 -10.96 24.52 26.05
CA LYS A 612 -11.07 25.40 27.22
C LYS A 612 -11.90 26.65 26.92
N ALA A 613 -11.86 27.16 25.70
CA ALA A 613 -12.66 28.32 25.30
C ALA A 613 -14.17 28.04 25.28
N LEU A 614 -14.60 26.78 25.17
CA LEU A 614 -16.02 26.42 25.14
C LEU A 614 -16.77 26.79 26.43
N GLU A 615 -16.09 26.85 27.58
CA GLU A 615 -16.70 27.30 28.86
C GLU A 615 -17.21 28.74 28.81
N LYS A 616 -16.69 29.56 27.87
CA LYS A 616 -17.13 30.94 27.66
C LYS A 616 -18.31 31.04 26.70
N ILE A 617 -18.58 29.97 25.95
CA ILE A 617 -19.57 29.93 24.86
C ILE A 617 -20.81 29.16 25.32
N PHE A 618 -20.62 28.11 26.10
CA PHE A 618 -21.66 27.18 26.53
C PHE A 618 -21.71 27.05 28.06
N PRO A 619 -22.87 26.67 28.64
CA PRO A 619 -23.03 26.47 30.09
C PRO A 619 -22.41 25.15 30.54
N ILE A 620 -21.10 25.00 30.33
CA ILE A 620 -20.33 23.79 30.66
C ILE A 620 -19.03 24.17 31.34
N LYS A 621 -18.46 23.22 32.09
CA LYS A 621 -17.15 23.35 32.75
C LYS A 621 -16.26 22.19 32.35
N LEU A 622 -15.05 22.48 31.88
CA LEU A 622 -14.04 21.48 31.54
C LEU A 622 -13.51 20.86 32.83
N GLU A 623 -13.72 19.56 33.01
CA GLU A 623 -13.30 18.81 34.19
C GLU A 623 -12.02 18.00 33.93
N LYS A 624 -11.84 17.48 32.70
CA LYS A 624 -10.70 16.62 32.38
C LYS A 624 -10.19 16.83 30.97
N VAL A 625 -8.88 16.69 30.81
CA VAL A 625 -8.19 16.58 29.53
C VAL A 625 -7.19 15.44 29.61
N LYS A 626 -7.31 14.44 28.74
CA LYS A 626 -6.33 13.35 28.57
C LYS A 626 -5.76 13.42 27.15
N LEU A 627 -4.47 13.16 27.05
CA LEU A 627 -3.79 13.03 25.77
C LEU A 627 -3.48 11.55 25.55
N GLU A 628 -3.79 11.06 24.36
CA GLU A 628 -3.42 9.70 23.97
C GLU A 628 -1.91 9.55 24.09
N PRO A 629 -1.40 8.46 24.67
CA PRO A 629 -0.01 8.08 24.44
C PRO A 629 0.21 7.67 22.98
N LEU A 630 1.44 7.71 22.48
CA LEU A 630 1.70 7.40 21.08
C LEU A 630 1.31 5.95 20.75
N ALA A 631 0.24 5.80 19.96
CA ALA A 631 -0.20 4.50 19.48
C ALA A 631 0.90 3.80 18.67
N SER A 632 0.96 2.48 18.74
CA SER A 632 1.97 1.68 18.03
C SER A 632 1.91 1.90 16.53
N TYR A 633 0.70 2.01 15.97
CA TYR A 633 0.48 2.26 14.55
C TYR A 633 0.79 3.71 14.11
N HIS A 634 0.96 4.65 15.04
CA HIS A 634 1.33 6.05 14.75
C HIS A 634 2.83 6.35 14.90
N VAL A 635 3.66 5.38 15.30
CA VAL A 635 5.10 5.60 15.52
C VAL A 635 5.81 6.12 14.27
N MET A 636 5.49 5.57 13.10
CA MET A 636 6.14 5.98 11.86
C MET A 636 5.69 7.38 11.40
N GLY A 637 4.39 7.68 11.53
CA GLY A 637 3.86 9.03 11.26
C GLY A 637 4.52 10.06 12.16
N TYR A 638 4.55 9.80 13.47
CA TYR A 638 5.26 10.62 14.45
C TYR A 638 6.72 10.88 14.05
N LEU A 639 7.51 9.84 13.79
CA LEU A 639 8.92 9.99 13.45
C LEU A 639 9.13 10.73 12.13
N THR A 640 8.32 10.45 11.13
CA THR A 640 8.37 11.09 9.81
C THR A 640 8.08 12.58 9.91
N SER A 641 7.01 12.94 10.61
CA SER A 641 6.57 14.32 10.82
C SER A 641 7.63 15.16 11.53
N TYR A 642 8.25 14.63 12.58
CA TYR A 642 9.35 15.32 13.26
C TYR A 642 10.66 15.33 12.47
N ARG A 643 11.00 14.23 11.77
CA ARG A 643 12.15 14.18 10.87
C ARG A 643 12.09 15.30 9.85
N ASP A 644 10.97 15.41 9.14
CA ASP A 644 10.81 16.37 8.04
C ASP A 644 10.84 17.81 8.57
N TYR A 645 10.19 18.05 9.71
CA TYR A 645 10.27 19.33 10.41
C TYR A 645 11.72 19.69 10.77
N TYR A 646 12.41 18.88 11.58
CA TYR A 646 13.74 19.23 12.10
C TYR A 646 14.81 19.32 11.00
N ARG A 647 14.72 18.48 9.96
CA ARG A 647 15.62 18.55 8.80
C ARG A 647 15.43 19.82 7.98
N SER A 648 14.21 20.37 7.94
CA SER A 648 13.90 21.61 7.22
C SER A 648 14.40 22.86 7.94
N VAL A 649 14.42 22.85 9.29
CA VAL A 649 14.73 24.06 10.09
C VAL A 649 16.15 24.13 10.64
N SER A 650 16.93 23.03 10.62
CA SER A 650 18.28 23.02 11.21
C SER A 650 19.25 22.02 10.57
N PRO A 651 20.53 22.40 10.33
CA PRO A 651 21.59 21.47 9.95
C PRO A 651 21.83 20.37 11.01
N VAL A 652 21.70 20.71 12.30
CA VAL A 652 21.78 19.74 13.41
C VAL A 652 20.62 18.75 13.34
N GLY A 653 19.44 19.19 12.90
CA GLY A 653 18.30 18.31 12.63
C GLY A 653 18.60 17.24 11.58
N LYS A 654 19.39 17.57 10.53
CA LYS A 654 19.84 16.58 9.53
C LYS A 654 20.78 15.52 10.12
N LEU A 655 21.57 15.89 11.13
CA LEU A 655 22.44 14.97 11.86
C LEU A 655 21.64 14.11 12.85
N LEU A 656 20.72 14.71 13.62
CA LEU A 656 19.93 14.02 14.65
C LEU A 656 18.78 13.18 14.09
N PHE A 657 18.31 13.46 12.88
CA PHE A 657 17.24 12.70 12.19
C PHE A 657 17.79 12.15 10.87
N ASN A 658 18.69 11.16 10.99
CA ASN A 658 19.26 10.38 9.90
C ASN A 658 18.81 8.91 10.01
N ARG A 659 19.13 8.09 9.01
CA ARG A 659 18.68 6.68 8.96
C ARG A 659 19.03 5.87 10.22
N HIS A 660 20.17 6.12 10.86
CA HIS A 660 20.64 5.40 12.03
C HIS A 660 19.92 5.87 13.31
N THR A 661 19.75 7.18 13.48
CA THR A 661 19.06 7.73 14.66
C THR A 661 17.56 7.47 14.63
N LEU A 662 16.93 7.49 13.45
CA LEU A 662 15.51 7.16 13.31
C LEU A 662 15.20 5.71 13.70
N SER A 663 16.05 4.75 13.30
CA SER A 663 15.91 3.36 13.70
C SER A 663 16.04 3.19 15.23
N LEU A 664 16.98 3.91 15.86
CA LEU A 664 17.12 3.93 17.33
C LEU A 664 15.89 4.54 18.02
N TYR A 665 15.37 5.65 17.51
CA TYR A 665 14.16 6.28 18.06
C TYR A 665 12.94 5.36 17.92
N GLN A 666 12.77 4.73 16.75
CA GLN A 666 11.71 3.76 16.53
C GLN A 666 11.78 2.60 17.51
N LYS A 667 12.96 2.01 17.69
CA LYS A 667 13.18 0.92 18.65
C LYS A 667 12.84 1.38 20.06
N ALA A 668 13.34 2.52 20.51
CA ALA A 668 13.09 3.04 21.85
C ALA A 668 11.61 3.34 22.11
N LEU A 669 10.89 3.90 21.12
CA LEU A 669 9.45 4.09 21.18
C LEU A 669 8.72 2.74 21.31
N ASN A 670 9.06 1.77 20.46
CA ASN A 670 8.43 0.45 20.47
C ASN A 670 8.69 -0.37 21.74
N THR A 671 9.85 -0.20 22.39
CA THR A 671 10.21 -0.91 23.63
C THR A 671 9.65 -0.28 24.91
N GLY A 672 8.86 0.79 24.82
CA GLY A 672 8.09 1.31 25.97
C GLY A 672 8.11 2.83 26.16
N LEU A 673 8.85 3.61 25.36
CA LEU A 673 8.83 5.07 25.49
C LEU A 673 7.57 5.73 24.93
N ARG A 674 6.78 5.01 24.11
CA ARG A 674 5.50 5.49 23.56
C ARG A 674 4.55 6.07 24.62
N GLN A 675 4.52 5.49 25.81
CA GLN A 675 3.63 5.93 26.89
C GLN A 675 3.90 7.37 27.38
N PHE A 676 5.11 7.89 27.13
CA PHE A 676 5.53 9.24 27.52
C PHE A 676 5.44 10.25 26.37
N VAL A 677 5.05 9.80 25.18
CA VAL A 677 4.94 10.64 23.99
C VAL A 677 3.47 10.88 23.68
N THR A 678 3.11 12.13 23.41
CA THR A 678 1.75 12.48 23.00
C THR A 678 1.44 11.91 21.61
N GLY A 679 0.41 11.08 21.55
CA GLY A 679 -0.21 10.51 20.37
C GLY A 679 -1.18 11.47 19.68
N GLN A 680 -2.10 10.91 18.90
CA GLN A 680 -2.93 11.66 17.97
C GLN A 680 -4.19 12.19 18.62
N SER A 681 -4.78 11.48 19.58
CA SER A 681 -6.12 11.83 20.11
C SER A 681 -6.08 12.77 21.32
N LEU A 682 -7.05 13.68 21.38
CA LEU A 682 -7.34 14.58 22.50
C LEU A 682 -8.71 14.22 23.07
N TYR A 683 -8.73 13.74 24.32
CA TYR A 683 -9.93 13.37 25.04
C TYR A 683 -10.26 14.45 26.09
N VAL A 684 -11.51 14.90 26.13
CA VAL A 684 -11.98 15.94 27.06
C VAL A 684 -13.31 15.57 27.71
N GLU A 685 -13.47 15.98 28.97
CA GLU A 685 -14.73 15.85 29.71
C GLU A 685 -15.20 17.22 30.17
N PHE A 686 -16.47 17.50 29.93
CA PHE A 686 -17.17 18.64 30.48
C PHE A 686 -18.33 18.20 31.36
N ARG A 687 -18.67 19.04 32.33
CA ARG A 687 -19.91 18.95 33.10
C ARG A 687 -20.85 20.07 32.70
N LYS A 688 -22.12 19.73 32.44
CA LYS A 688 -23.21 20.72 32.25
C LYS A 688 -23.51 21.44 33.58
N LEU A 689 -23.58 22.77 33.54
CA LEU A 689 -23.75 23.63 34.72
C LEU A 689 -25.20 23.73 35.22
#